data_AF-A0A9Q0LD94-F1
#
_entry.id   AF-A0A9Q0LD94-F1
#
_cell.length_a   1.000
_cell.length_b   1.000
_cell.length_c   1.000
_cell.angle_alpha   90.00
_cell.angle_beta   90.00
_cell.angle_gamma   90.00
#
_symmetry.space_group_name_H-M   'P 1'
#
loop_
_entity.id
_entity.type
_entity.pdbx_description
1 polymer ?
#
loop_
_entity_poly.entity_id
_entity_poly.type
_entity_poly.pdbx_seq_one_letter_code
_entity_poly.pdbx_strand_id
1 'polypeptide(L)'
;MLNLNLQLKLKSKSQIIFPKNEFLRLFGNSIPKSLKLKFLEAMEKSRLLETKEEALKRRGQGVFQMSCMGHEGMIGTSFAIGKEDWIHPYYRDKPIIITRGVPLDHFFLDFFGKANGPSGGRQMPNHYNNKELHIVAGGSTVAANLLQAVGMAMHLKDFGNKQVVITGVGDASTRQGEFMESVAQAVDKQLPVIFLVEDNELGISTRTKGKTFWDFPNSIVSKDDGSKWFMGCEMYEIDGTDPEKVYESTVKAVAKAREKNQPAIILAHLVRLSSHSSSDDQRVYLSQEDIDKIAKRDPVKNYEDKLISENVISREELGKMKKEIQSLIDQAVLRAKQAPNPKEVGSPYSPLPIYLPNYETCSRPKRLPKKEGGLTMAQCISKTIEQEMERNSKITVYGEDIEDPKGEVFSVTKGLSTRFPKRVTNSPLAEATIVGTAAGRALLEGDPQVAFLQFIDFVHPALNQLWTQIGMMHWRSNGQYTTPVVLMASYGAYTPGVGAYHAATSEAQFAHNPGFNIVIPSNAADAAGLLRFALRSKRPVIYLYPKVLLHSSTDTISTPDKDCMIPFGVARIVKPGEDVTIVTYGNTVKICTQAAKIAKEQYGINAEVIDLRTIVPWDERTVLNSIKKTGKLLVVHEDAKTCGMAGEIVSEMITQGHQYLKAPPLRNTKTDDFNPFQYDLNQAILPSVESVVQNLVKLQEYKTSNLKGDLFADNLISAKVEKPKKIEEIKEEKPKQIEEIKKEKLPGEYQILHITLPQVSPSDQDSTLIKLNAKIGDHVKQGAIIAEFEASKGSFELESPYDGEIVGILAKEGDIVLVNKPVFEIHVSNTFLENIPKEKPAKPTEPEKGLKEENKQLFPVVVPRNSPSDEDATIVKFLVKPDDIVKIDQPLADCEANKGSFTITSPVNGRVRQILVNEGEIVPVEVPVIRIEVSDKSLTGEDKISEKSNEKVNQQESQSISQKEPEYQEVILSKPQLQVGALALKSQLETPTVNIQTEVNMTKIEKQRNQLKKKIEEKYHVHVTVTDIILWAVNKAMQTDHNSTFRGILDKDGKKLKVSKNVNLGFAAINQLNEDLYTPVVRNANKLNFIQFCEKVNSLSQKVRNNEIKLDDLQGATLTVTNVGFATKVKTGTPFVIPGQLGMIGVGSIMNLPRFVDGMIIPCNVLDINLVFDHRMHNGSHATRFLEDIRLYLETMDLNTLIN
;
A
#
# COMPACT_ATOMS: atom_id res chain seq x y z
N MET A 1 -6.61 33.09 -53.45
CA MET A 1 -5.67 33.08 -52.30
C MET A 1 -6.25 32.49 -51.02
N LEU A 2 -7.50 32.81 -50.62
CA LEU A 2 -8.12 32.25 -49.39
C LEU A 2 -8.20 30.70 -49.39
N ASN A 3 -8.61 30.09 -50.51
CA ASN A 3 -8.66 28.62 -50.68
C ASN A 3 -7.27 27.94 -50.65
N LEU A 4 -6.23 28.65 -51.09
CA LEU A 4 -4.85 28.14 -51.10
C LEU A 4 -4.26 28.16 -49.68
N ASN A 5 -4.53 29.22 -48.91
CA ASN A 5 -4.18 29.29 -47.48
C ASN A 5 -4.93 28.25 -46.64
N LEU A 6 -6.17 27.88 -47.03
CA LEU A 6 -6.95 26.84 -46.36
C LEU A 6 -6.37 25.44 -46.61
N GLN A 7 -5.98 25.12 -47.84
CA GLN A 7 -5.29 23.87 -48.17
C GLN A 7 -3.91 23.76 -47.51
N LEU A 8 -3.18 24.88 -47.39
CA LEU A 8 -1.89 24.92 -46.68
C LEU A 8 -2.06 24.74 -45.15
N LYS A 9 -3.11 25.33 -44.54
CA LYS A 9 -3.44 25.12 -43.12
C LYS A 9 -3.92 23.69 -42.83
N LEU A 10 -4.71 23.08 -43.72
CA LEU A 10 -5.14 21.67 -43.61
C LEU A 10 -3.99 20.66 -43.80
N LYS A 11 -2.95 21.01 -44.57
CA LYS A 11 -1.72 20.21 -44.70
C LYS A 11 -0.74 20.36 -43.52
N SER A 12 -0.85 21.43 -42.74
CA SER A 12 -0.05 21.59 -41.52
C SER A 12 -0.60 20.71 -40.39
N LYS A 13 0.26 19.99 -39.67
CA LYS A 13 -0.08 19.05 -38.57
C LYS A 13 -0.71 19.71 -37.33
N SER A 14 -1.30 20.91 -37.42
CA SER A 14 -1.94 21.61 -36.32
C SER A 14 -3.47 21.48 -36.34
N GLN A 15 -4.08 21.17 -35.20
CA GLN A 15 -5.52 21.35 -34.94
C GLN A 15 -5.96 22.76 -35.34
N ILE A 16 -6.97 22.86 -36.18
CA ILE A 16 -7.55 24.13 -36.65
C ILE A 16 -8.68 24.48 -35.69
N ILE A 17 -8.50 25.53 -34.89
CA ILE A 17 -9.59 26.15 -34.12
C ILE A 17 -10.17 27.25 -35.00
N PHE A 18 -11.43 27.12 -35.40
CA PHE A 18 -12.15 28.20 -36.07
C PHE A 18 -12.89 29.03 -35.01
N PRO A 19 -12.72 30.37 -34.97
CA PRO A 19 -13.64 31.25 -34.25
C PRO A 19 -15.07 31.01 -34.77
N LYS A 20 -16.08 31.00 -33.89
CA LYS A 20 -17.50 30.77 -34.23
C LYS A 20 -17.97 31.60 -35.45
N ASN A 21 -17.54 32.86 -35.53
CA ASN A 21 -17.88 33.78 -36.62
C ASN A 21 -17.14 33.50 -37.93
N GLU A 22 -16.01 32.78 -37.89
CA GLU A 22 -15.28 32.35 -39.09
C GLU A 22 -15.79 30.98 -39.56
N PHE A 23 -16.14 30.07 -38.64
CA PHE A 23 -16.72 28.75 -38.96
C PHE A 23 -18.12 28.86 -39.60
N LEU A 24 -19.05 29.58 -38.93
CA LEU A 24 -20.41 29.78 -39.44
C LEU A 24 -20.43 30.57 -40.76
N ARG A 25 -19.42 31.44 -40.96
CA ARG A 25 -19.24 32.22 -42.19
C ARG A 25 -18.58 31.43 -43.33
N LEU A 26 -17.75 30.43 -43.03
CA LEU A 26 -17.02 29.63 -44.03
C LEU A 26 -17.73 28.33 -44.44
N PHE A 27 -18.51 27.70 -43.57
CA PHE A 27 -18.99 26.32 -43.79
C PHE A 27 -20.52 26.11 -43.72
N GLY A 28 -21.31 27.13 -43.36
CA GLY A 28 -22.75 26.93 -43.15
C GLY A 28 -23.04 25.94 -42.00
N ASN A 29 -24.22 25.30 -42.02
CA ASN A 29 -24.70 24.41 -40.96
C ASN A 29 -24.15 22.96 -40.99
N SER A 30 -23.19 22.61 -41.86
CA SER A 30 -22.71 21.22 -41.98
C SER A 30 -21.22 21.05 -41.63
N ILE A 31 -20.91 20.00 -40.86
CA ILE A 31 -19.54 19.69 -40.44
C ILE A 31 -18.72 19.18 -41.65
N PRO A 32 -17.53 19.75 -41.92
CA PRO A 32 -16.72 19.37 -43.09
C PRO A 32 -16.32 17.89 -43.06
N LYS A 33 -16.30 17.26 -44.25
CA LYS A 33 -15.86 15.87 -44.46
C LYS A 33 -14.53 15.55 -43.76
N SER A 34 -13.55 16.45 -43.82
CA SER A 34 -12.25 16.29 -43.18
C SER A 34 -12.30 16.24 -41.66
N LEU A 35 -13.27 16.92 -41.04
CA LEU A 35 -13.45 16.91 -39.59
C LEU A 35 -14.18 15.65 -39.14
N LYS A 36 -15.19 15.20 -39.89
CA LYS A 36 -15.85 13.90 -39.66
C LYS A 36 -14.87 12.73 -39.68
N LEU A 37 -13.95 12.71 -40.64
CA LEU A 37 -12.88 11.70 -40.71
C LEU A 37 -11.94 11.75 -39.49
N LYS A 38 -11.64 12.94 -38.95
CA LYS A 38 -10.84 13.10 -37.74
C LYS A 38 -11.56 12.63 -36.49
N PHE A 39 -12.88 12.83 -36.40
CA PHE A 39 -13.70 12.25 -35.33
C PHE A 39 -13.60 10.73 -35.37
N LEU A 40 -13.85 10.12 -36.54
CA LEU A 40 -13.76 8.68 -36.70
C LEU A 40 -12.37 8.14 -36.33
N GLU A 41 -11.30 8.73 -36.86
CA GLU A 41 -9.92 8.31 -36.57
C GLU A 41 -9.62 8.34 -35.05
N ALA A 42 -10.07 9.36 -34.35
CA ALA A 42 -9.86 9.48 -32.90
C ALA A 42 -10.73 8.48 -32.11
N MET A 43 -11.96 8.21 -32.56
CA MET A 43 -12.86 7.22 -31.96
C MET A 43 -12.26 5.81 -32.08
N GLU A 44 -11.73 5.49 -33.26
CA GLU A 44 -11.03 4.22 -33.52
C GLU A 44 -9.75 4.07 -32.68
N LYS A 45 -8.97 5.16 -32.52
CA LYS A 45 -7.82 5.15 -31.60
C LYS A 45 -8.24 4.82 -30.17
N SER A 46 -9.31 5.44 -29.68
CA SER A 46 -9.84 5.15 -28.35
C SER A 46 -10.26 3.69 -28.22
N ARG A 47 -11.10 3.19 -29.14
CA ARG A 47 -11.63 1.82 -29.09
C ARG A 47 -10.52 0.76 -29.18
N LEU A 48 -9.64 0.88 -30.16
CA LEU A 48 -8.57 -0.10 -30.37
C LEU A 48 -7.55 -0.09 -29.23
N LEU A 49 -7.27 1.07 -28.63
CA LEU A 49 -6.41 1.17 -27.46
C LEU A 49 -7.02 0.42 -26.28
N GLU A 50 -8.31 0.61 -26.00
CA GLU A 50 -8.98 -0.10 -24.91
C GLU A 50 -9.09 -1.60 -25.15
N THR A 51 -9.43 -2.04 -26.38
CA THR A 51 -9.41 -3.46 -26.73
C THR A 51 -8.01 -4.06 -26.53
N LYS A 52 -6.94 -3.29 -26.79
CA LYS A 52 -5.58 -3.72 -26.52
C LYS A 52 -5.28 -3.84 -25.02
N GLU A 53 -5.70 -2.87 -24.20
CA GLU A 53 -5.59 -2.92 -22.74
C GLU A 53 -6.33 -4.15 -22.17
N GLU A 54 -7.57 -4.41 -22.60
CA GLU A 54 -8.36 -5.58 -22.19
C GLU A 54 -7.68 -6.89 -22.61
N ALA A 55 -7.14 -6.98 -23.83
CA ALA A 55 -6.40 -8.16 -24.30
C ALA A 55 -5.07 -8.36 -23.55
N LEU A 56 -4.37 -7.29 -23.16
CA LEU A 56 -3.18 -7.38 -22.33
C LEU A 56 -3.54 -7.83 -20.90
N LYS A 57 -4.63 -7.30 -20.35
CA LYS A 57 -5.14 -7.67 -19.02
C LYS A 57 -5.52 -9.16 -18.96
N ARG A 58 -6.28 -9.66 -19.94
CA ARG A 58 -6.65 -11.09 -20.06
C ARG A 58 -5.45 -12.03 -20.16
N ARG A 59 -4.31 -11.55 -20.69
CA ARG A 59 -3.04 -12.29 -20.74
C ARG A 59 -2.18 -12.14 -19.47
N GLY A 60 -2.71 -11.55 -18.40
CA GLY A 60 -1.98 -11.33 -17.15
C GLY A 60 -0.91 -10.23 -17.23
N GLN A 61 -0.86 -9.44 -18.31
CA GLN A 61 0.19 -8.43 -18.53
C GLN A 61 -0.16 -7.04 -17.99
N GLY A 62 -1.28 -6.89 -17.29
CA GLY A 62 -1.70 -5.64 -16.66
C GLY A 62 -2.47 -5.89 -15.37
N VAL A 63 -2.50 -4.90 -14.47
CA VAL A 63 -3.06 -5.08 -13.11
C VAL A 63 -4.51 -4.64 -13.05
N PHE A 64 -4.88 -3.56 -13.72
CA PHE A 64 -6.21 -2.96 -13.67
C PHE A 64 -6.53 -2.23 -14.97
N GLN A 65 -7.79 -2.29 -15.40
CA GLN A 65 -8.30 -1.54 -16.55
C GLN A 65 -9.68 -0.96 -16.22
N MET A 66 -9.90 0.27 -16.65
CA MET A 66 -11.18 0.98 -16.53
C MET A 66 -11.66 1.35 -17.93
N SER A 67 -12.68 0.64 -18.41
CA SER A 67 -13.20 0.80 -19.77
C SER A 67 -13.97 2.11 -19.92
N CYS A 68 -13.71 2.82 -21.01
CA CYS A 68 -14.41 4.00 -21.50
C CYS A 68 -15.23 3.68 -22.76
N MET A 69 -15.36 2.41 -23.14
CA MET A 69 -16.15 2.01 -24.31
C MET A 69 -17.61 2.46 -24.18
N GLY A 70 -18.08 3.18 -25.20
CA GLY A 70 -19.37 3.86 -25.24
C GLY A 70 -19.28 5.38 -25.01
N HIS A 71 -18.14 5.90 -24.57
CA HIS A 71 -17.89 7.34 -24.38
C HIS A 71 -17.17 8.00 -25.59
N GLU A 72 -16.91 7.28 -26.68
CA GLU A 72 -16.05 7.76 -27.77
C GLU A 72 -16.59 9.01 -28.49
N GLY A 73 -17.90 9.26 -28.48
CA GLY A 73 -18.49 10.49 -29.04
C GLY A 73 -17.98 11.77 -28.35
N MET A 74 -17.49 11.67 -27.10
CA MET A 74 -16.96 12.80 -26.32
C MET A 74 -15.73 13.47 -26.96
N ILE A 75 -15.12 12.85 -27.97
CA ILE A 75 -14.06 13.42 -28.81
C ILE A 75 -14.45 14.78 -29.41
N GLY A 76 -15.73 14.99 -29.71
CA GLY A 76 -16.25 16.26 -30.20
C GLY A 76 -15.87 17.44 -29.29
N THR A 77 -15.76 17.22 -27.98
CA THR A 77 -15.38 18.25 -26.99
C THR A 77 -13.98 18.80 -27.25
N SER A 78 -12.98 17.92 -27.41
CA SER A 78 -11.59 18.33 -27.62
C SER A 78 -11.37 19.07 -28.94
N PHE A 79 -12.15 18.76 -29.98
CA PHE A 79 -12.10 19.50 -31.23
C PHE A 79 -12.79 20.87 -31.16
N ALA A 80 -13.73 21.06 -30.22
CA ALA A 80 -14.48 22.30 -30.05
C ALA A 80 -13.77 23.35 -29.17
N ILE A 81 -12.78 22.94 -28.38
CA ILE A 81 -12.06 23.80 -27.44
C ILE A 81 -10.68 24.22 -27.96
N GLY A 82 -10.20 25.36 -27.47
CA GLY A 82 -8.88 25.88 -27.77
C GLY A 82 -7.76 25.11 -27.08
N LYS A 83 -6.53 25.18 -27.60
CA LYS A 83 -5.34 24.56 -26.99
C LYS A 83 -4.99 25.17 -25.62
N GLU A 84 -5.30 26.45 -25.43
CA GLU A 84 -5.09 27.17 -24.18
C GLU A 84 -6.18 26.91 -23.13
N ASP A 85 -7.29 26.25 -23.51
CA ASP A 85 -8.37 25.92 -22.59
C ASP A 85 -8.00 24.74 -21.70
N TRP A 86 -8.49 24.74 -20.46
CA TRP A 86 -8.12 23.78 -19.43
C TRP A 86 -9.10 22.62 -19.33
N ILE A 87 -8.59 21.43 -19.04
CA ILE A 87 -9.39 20.22 -18.81
C ILE A 87 -9.15 19.69 -17.40
N HIS A 88 -10.24 19.55 -16.64
CA HIS A 88 -10.32 18.77 -15.41
C HIS A 88 -11.06 17.46 -15.72
N PRO A 89 -10.33 16.38 -16.03
CA PRO A 89 -10.95 15.19 -16.61
C PRO A 89 -11.70 14.35 -15.58
N TYR A 90 -12.77 13.73 -16.03
CA TYR A 90 -13.36 12.53 -15.43
C TYR A 90 -12.55 11.29 -15.87
N TYR A 91 -12.55 10.21 -15.08
CA TYR A 91 -11.75 9.03 -15.43
C TYR A 91 -12.24 8.34 -16.73
N ARG A 92 -13.46 8.62 -17.20
CA ARG A 92 -13.96 8.12 -18.50
C ARG A 92 -13.60 9.02 -19.70
N ASP A 93 -12.92 10.15 -19.47
CA ASP A 93 -12.53 11.11 -20.51
C ASP A 93 -11.37 10.66 -21.43
N LYS A 94 -11.01 9.36 -21.46
CA LYS A 94 -9.96 8.84 -22.36
C LYS A 94 -10.11 9.36 -23.80
N PRO A 95 -11.31 9.40 -24.40
CA PRO A 95 -11.50 9.92 -25.75
C PRO A 95 -11.14 11.42 -25.88
N ILE A 96 -11.49 12.24 -24.88
CA ILE A 96 -11.12 13.66 -24.82
C ILE A 96 -9.59 13.80 -24.74
N ILE A 97 -8.94 13.01 -23.88
CA ILE A 97 -7.50 13.09 -23.62
C ILE A 97 -6.66 12.65 -24.82
N ILE A 98 -7.07 11.57 -25.52
CA ILE A 98 -6.43 11.13 -26.78
C ILE A 98 -6.48 12.27 -27.81
N THR A 99 -7.65 12.90 -27.94
CA THR A 99 -7.86 13.96 -28.94
C THR A 99 -7.16 15.27 -28.58
N ARG A 100 -6.97 15.55 -27.28
CA ARG A 100 -6.18 16.68 -26.82
C ARG A 100 -4.71 16.58 -27.26
N GLY A 101 -4.22 15.37 -27.51
CA GLY A 101 -2.90 15.12 -28.10
C GLY A 101 -1.94 14.39 -27.17
N VAL A 102 -2.42 13.75 -26.10
CA VAL A 102 -1.57 12.90 -25.26
C VAL A 102 -1.02 11.73 -26.10
N PRO A 103 0.29 11.46 -26.09
CA PRO A 103 0.87 10.33 -26.82
C PRO A 103 0.26 8.99 -26.40
N LEU A 104 0.00 8.10 -27.36
CA LEU A 104 -0.67 6.82 -27.09
C LEU A 104 0.12 5.93 -26.12
N ASP A 105 1.44 6.04 -26.09
CA ASP A 105 2.29 5.31 -25.15
C ASP A 105 2.13 5.77 -23.71
N HIS A 106 1.69 7.01 -23.44
CA HIS A 106 1.45 7.48 -22.07
C HIS A 106 0.35 6.66 -21.38
N PHE A 107 -0.71 6.28 -22.09
CA PHE A 107 -1.77 5.42 -21.54
C PHE A 107 -1.22 4.06 -21.13
N PHE A 108 -0.33 3.48 -21.95
CA PHE A 108 0.31 2.20 -21.61
C PHE A 108 1.39 2.33 -20.53
N LEU A 109 2.09 3.48 -20.45
CA LEU A 109 3.01 3.77 -19.35
C LEU A 109 2.27 3.81 -18.01
N ASP A 110 1.10 4.45 -17.95
CA ASP A 110 0.26 4.42 -16.76
C ASP A 110 -0.35 3.02 -16.52
N PHE A 111 -0.82 2.33 -17.57
CA PHE A 111 -1.33 0.95 -17.49
C PHE A 111 -0.33 -0.04 -16.88
N PHE A 112 0.96 0.10 -17.23
CA PHE A 112 2.04 -0.73 -16.69
C PHE A 112 2.72 -0.13 -15.44
N GLY A 113 2.31 1.06 -14.97
CA GLY A 113 2.90 1.72 -13.80
C GLY A 113 4.37 2.11 -13.96
N LYS A 114 4.77 2.64 -15.13
CA LYS A 114 6.17 2.93 -15.49
C LYS A 114 6.69 4.26 -14.94
N ALA A 115 8.00 4.34 -14.70
CA ALA A 115 8.67 5.52 -14.12
C ALA A 115 8.55 6.77 -14.99
N ASN A 116 8.59 6.59 -16.32
CA ASN A 116 8.48 7.68 -17.30
C ASN A 116 7.03 8.00 -17.64
N GLY A 117 6.06 7.34 -17.00
CA GLY A 117 4.65 7.67 -17.16
C GLY A 117 4.32 9.05 -16.56
N PRO A 118 3.22 9.68 -16.98
CA PRO A 118 2.79 10.98 -16.46
C PRO A 118 2.78 11.06 -14.92
N SER A 119 2.26 10.02 -14.27
CA SER A 119 2.22 9.90 -12.81
C SER A 119 3.50 9.34 -12.17
N GLY A 120 4.44 8.84 -12.97
CA GLY A 120 5.61 8.09 -12.52
C GLY A 120 5.26 6.77 -11.81
N GLY A 121 4.11 6.16 -12.13
CA GLY A 121 3.63 4.92 -11.51
C GLY A 121 2.91 5.10 -10.17
N ARG A 122 2.54 6.34 -9.81
CA ARG A 122 1.88 6.66 -8.53
C ARG A 122 0.36 6.63 -8.59
N GLN A 123 -0.21 6.77 -9.78
CA GLN A 123 -1.64 6.78 -10.00
C GLN A 123 -2.10 5.52 -10.71
N MET A 124 -3.37 5.19 -10.51
CA MET A 124 -4.05 4.19 -11.33
C MET A 124 -4.18 4.68 -12.78
N PRO A 125 -4.33 3.75 -13.74
CA PRO A 125 -4.71 4.11 -15.11
C PRO A 125 -5.99 4.96 -15.11
N ASN A 126 -6.15 5.80 -16.13
CA ASN A 126 -7.26 6.75 -16.27
C ASN A 126 -7.25 7.96 -15.30
N HIS A 127 -6.23 8.12 -14.46
CA HIS A 127 -5.99 9.39 -13.74
C HIS A 127 -5.02 10.28 -14.51
N TYR A 128 -5.55 10.88 -15.58
CA TYR A 128 -4.77 11.65 -16.53
C TYR A 128 -4.10 12.86 -15.88
N ASN A 129 -2.91 13.19 -16.37
CA ASN A 129 -2.20 14.41 -16.03
C ASN A 129 -1.25 14.79 -17.17
N ASN A 130 -1.30 16.04 -17.61
CA ASN A 130 -0.34 16.59 -18.57
C ASN A 130 -0.43 18.12 -18.54
N LYS A 131 0.54 18.77 -17.88
CA LYS A 131 0.51 20.24 -17.73
C LYS A 131 0.70 20.99 -19.04
N GLU A 132 1.54 20.49 -19.94
CA GLU A 132 1.81 21.13 -21.24
C GLU A 132 0.57 21.17 -22.14
N LEU A 133 -0.32 20.19 -21.97
CA LEU A 133 -1.60 20.09 -22.68
C LEU A 133 -2.79 20.63 -21.87
N HIS A 134 -2.53 21.34 -20.77
CA HIS A 134 -3.55 21.89 -19.86
C HIS A 134 -4.55 20.84 -19.33
N ILE A 135 -4.06 19.63 -19.06
CA ILE A 135 -4.81 18.54 -18.42
C ILE A 135 -4.39 18.47 -16.96
N VAL A 136 -5.32 18.85 -16.07
CA VAL A 136 -5.09 18.86 -14.63
C VAL A 136 -5.11 17.42 -14.10
N ALA A 137 -4.18 17.13 -13.18
CA ALA A 137 -4.10 15.81 -12.55
C ALA A 137 -5.36 15.52 -11.71
N GLY A 138 -6.08 14.45 -12.05
CA GLY A 138 -7.26 13.97 -11.31
C GLY A 138 -6.94 12.87 -10.28
N GLY A 139 -7.99 12.35 -9.64
CA GLY A 139 -7.92 11.18 -8.76
C GLY A 139 -9.29 10.48 -8.67
N SER A 140 -9.38 9.41 -7.88
CA SER A 140 -10.59 8.57 -7.83
C SER A 140 -11.81 9.24 -7.20
N THR A 141 -11.60 10.22 -6.30
CA THR A 141 -12.71 10.88 -5.61
C THR A 141 -13.53 11.68 -6.60
N VAL A 142 -14.71 11.16 -6.91
CA VAL A 142 -15.60 11.75 -7.91
C VAL A 142 -16.08 13.14 -7.48
N ALA A 143 -16.32 14.00 -8.47
CA ALA A 143 -16.72 15.41 -8.31
C ALA A 143 -15.73 16.33 -7.58
N ALA A 144 -14.65 15.82 -6.98
CA ALA A 144 -13.66 16.64 -6.25
C ALA A 144 -12.87 17.60 -7.17
N ASN A 145 -12.81 17.32 -8.46
CA ASN A 145 -12.19 18.18 -9.48
C ASN A 145 -13.00 19.44 -9.78
N LEU A 146 -14.30 19.46 -9.49
CA LEU A 146 -15.22 20.51 -9.93
C LEU A 146 -14.94 21.86 -9.26
N LEU A 147 -14.73 21.87 -7.94
CA LEU A 147 -14.42 23.11 -7.21
C LEU A 147 -13.05 23.69 -7.61
N GLN A 148 -12.09 22.83 -7.98
CA GLN A 148 -10.82 23.28 -8.55
C GLN A 148 -11.02 23.91 -9.93
N ALA A 149 -11.84 23.30 -10.79
CA ALA A 149 -12.16 23.87 -12.09
C ALA A 149 -12.84 25.25 -11.96
N VAL A 150 -13.75 25.39 -11.00
CA VAL A 150 -14.40 26.66 -10.64
C VAL A 150 -13.37 27.67 -10.15
N GLY A 151 -12.46 27.28 -9.25
CA GLY A 151 -11.38 28.16 -8.77
C GLY A 151 -10.45 28.65 -9.88
N MET A 152 -10.09 27.76 -10.81
CA MET A 152 -9.31 28.11 -11.99
C MET A 152 -10.07 29.09 -12.89
N ALA A 153 -11.36 28.86 -13.12
CA ALA A 153 -12.21 29.77 -13.90
C ALA A 153 -12.38 31.14 -13.22
N MET A 154 -12.44 31.20 -11.88
CA MET A 154 -12.40 32.45 -11.12
C MET A 154 -11.11 33.22 -11.41
N HIS A 155 -9.95 32.55 -11.34
CA HIS A 155 -8.67 33.19 -11.68
C HIS A 155 -8.64 33.72 -13.10
N LEU A 156 -9.04 32.90 -14.07
CA LEU A 156 -9.05 33.30 -15.48
C LEU A 156 -9.90 34.56 -15.68
N LYS A 157 -11.10 34.61 -15.08
CA LYS A 157 -11.96 35.78 -15.14
C LYS A 157 -11.33 37.02 -14.47
N ASP A 158 -10.80 36.87 -13.25
CA ASP A 158 -10.28 37.99 -12.47
C ASP A 158 -9.08 38.67 -13.14
N PHE A 159 -8.26 37.88 -13.85
CA PHE A 159 -7.10 38.37 -14.60
C PHE A 159 -7.41 38.67 -16.07
N GLY A 160 -8.69 38.65 -16.48
CA GLY A 160 -9.13 39.02 -17.83
C GLY A 160 -8.73 38.03 -18.93
N ASN A 161 -8.35 36.81 -18.54
CA ASN A 161 -7.99 35.74 -19.45
C ASN A 161 -9.22 35.21 -20.20
N LYS A 162 -9.02 34.83 -21.48
CA LYS A 162 -10.10 34.36 -22.35
C LYS A 162 -10.20 32.84 -22.43
N GLN A 163 -9.44 32.10 -21.64
CA GLN A 163 -9.50 30.63 -21.64
C GLN A 163 -10.79 30.16 -20.94
N VAL A 164 -11.26 28.98 -21.34
CA VAL A 164 -12.42 28.31 -20.74
C VAL A 164 -11.94 27.06 -20.01
N VAL A 165 -12.61 26.70 -18.92
CA VAL A 165 -12.35 25.46 -18.18
C VAL A 165 -13.44 24.44 -18.50
N ILE A 166 -13.04 23.24 -18.95
CA ILE A 166 -13.93 22.10 -19.13
C ILE A 166 -13.71 21.13 -17.99
N THR A 167 -14.78 20.68 -17.35
CA THR A 167 -14.68 19.73 -16.24
C THR A 167 -15.68 18.58 -16.40
N GLY A 168 -15.18 17.35 -16.41
CA GLY A 168 -15.97 16.13 -16.55
C GLY A 168 -16.53 15.63 -15.22
N VAL A 169 -17.71 15.01 -15.27
CA VAL A 169 -18.35 14.31 -14.14
C VAL A 169 -19.34 13.25 -14.65
N GLY A 170 -19.35 12.07 -14.04
CA GLY A 170 -20.37 11.06 -14.35
C GLY A 170 -21.73 11.39 -13.71
N ASP A 171 -22.81 10.95 -14.34
CA ASP A 171 -24.20 11.05 -13.86
C ASP A 171 -24.40 10.73 -12.37
N ALA A 172 -23.91 9.59 -11.89
CA ALA A 172 -24.05 9.21 -10.47
C ALA A 172 -23.33 10.19 -9.54
N SER A 173 -22.26 10.81 -10.03
CA SER A 173 -21.40 11.71 -9.26
C SER A 173 -21.99 13.11 -9.11
N THR A 174 -23.02 13.48 -9.91
CA THR A 174 -23.72 14.75 -9.76
C THR A 174 -24.51 14.85 -8.44
N ARG A 175 -24.56 13.77 -7.65
CA ARG A 175 -25.17 13.73 -6.32
C ARG A 175 -24.22 14.09 -5.18
N GLN A 176 -22.92 14.29 -5.48
CA GLN A 176 -21.97 14.83 -4.50
C GLN A 176 -22.30 16.29 -4.18
N GLY A 177 -22.18 16.70 -2.91
CA GLY A 177 -22.44 18.08 -2.49
C GLY A 177 -21.61 19.11 -3.26
N GLU A 178 -20.34 18.77 -3.51
CA GLU A 178 -19.41 19.63 -4.25
C GLU A 178 -19.83 19.91 -5.71
N PHE A 179 -20.66 19.06 -6.34
CA PHE A 179 -21.24 19.37 -7.66
C PHE A 179 -22.20 20.56 -7.56
N MET A 180 -23.10 20.54 -6.58
CA MET A 180 -24.09 21.60 -6.37
C MET A 180 -23.40 22.91 -5.98
N GLU A 181 -22.43 22.83 -5.07
CA GLU A 181 -21.60 23.97 -4.69
C GLU A 181 -20.86 24.57 -5.91
N SER A 182 -20.28 23.72 -6.77
CA SER A 182 -19.57 24.17 -7.97
C SER A 182 -20.47 24.90 -8.96
N VAL A 183 -21.67 24.37 -9.22
CA VAL A 183 -22.64 25.03 -10.12
C VAL A 183 -23.10 26.35 -9.52
N ALA A 184 -23.46 26.38 -8.24
CA ALA A 184 -23.89 27.59 -7.55
C ALA A 184 -22.81 28.68 -7.59
N GLN A 185 -21.57 28.33 -7.27
CA GLN A 185 -20.44 29.26 -7.28
C GLN A 185 -20.12 29.76 -8.69
N ALA A 186 -20.20 28.89 -9.71
CA ALA A 186 -19.98 29.28 -11.10
C ALA A 186 -21.03 30.27 -11.61
N VAL A 187 -22.29 30.09 -11.21
CA VAL A 187 -23.40 30.99 -11.56
C VAL A 187 -23.28 32.32 -10.81
N ASP A 188 -23.06 32.30 -9.49
CA ASP A 188 -22.89 33.50 -8.66
C ASP A 188 -21.78 34.40 -9.22
N LYS A 189 -20.62 33.80 -9.50
CA LYS A 189 -19.47 34.53 -10.00
C LYS A 189 -19.46 34.70 -11.51
N GLN A 190 -20.46 34.21 -12.25
CA GLN A 190 -20.52 34.21 -13.72
C GLN A 190 -19.16 33.79 -14.32
N LEU A 191 -18.84 32.51 -14.26
CA LEU A 191 -17.51 31.99 -14.62
C LEU A 191 -17.44 31.32 -15.99
N PRO A 192 -16.28 31.38 -16.69
CA PRO A 192 -16.06 30.70 -17.97
C PRO A 192 -15.76 29.19 -17.77
N VAL A 193 -16.71 28.45 -17.18
CA VAL A 193 -16.58 27.00 -16.92
C VAL A 193 -17.73 26.22 -17.55
N ILE A 194 -17.42 25.05 -18.11
CA ILE A 194 -18.40 24.12 -18.67
C ILE A 194 -18.32 22.81 -17.89
N PHE A 195 -19.46 22.41 -17.32
CA PHE A 195 -19.64 21.13 -16.66
C PHE A 195 -20.10 20.10 -17.69
N LEU A 196 -19.29 19.09 -17.94
CA LEU A 196 -19.59 18.00 -18.85
C LEU A 196 -20.11 16.81 -18.04
N VAL A 197 -21.42 16.62 -18.06
CA VAL A 197 -22.10 15.53 -17.37
C VAL A 197 -22.24 14.36 -18.34
N GLU A 198 -21.52 13.28 -18.06
CA GLU A 198 -21.49 12.06 -18.86
C GLU A 198 -22.46 11.04 -18.28
N ASP A 199 -23.61 10.88 -18.94
CA ASP A 199 -24.71 10.02 -18.50
C ASP A 199 -24.73 8.71 -19.27
N ASN A 200 -24.12 7.68 -18.71
CA ASN A 200 -24.18 6.31 -19.23
C ASN A 200 -25.21 5.44 -18.49
N GLU A 201 -26.10 6.08 -17.71
CA GLU A 201 -27.20 5.48 -16.94
C GLU A 201 -26.77 4.60 -15.74
N LEU A 202 -25.47 4.51 -15.42
CA LEU A 202 -24.93 3.56 -14.43
C LEU A 202 -23.84 4.15 -13.51
N GLY A 203 -24.15 4.23 -12.22
CA GLY A 203 -23.19 4.40 -11.13
C GLY A 203 -22.66 3.06 -10.63
N ILE A 204 -21.54 2.59 -11.18
CA ILE A 204 -21.00 1.23 -10.96
C ILE A 204 -22.05 0.19 -11.39
N SER A 205 -22.85 -0.34 -10.47
CA SER A 205 -23.95 -1.28 -10.73
C SER A 205 -25.34 -0.66 -10.56
N THR A 206 -25.42 0.57 -10.05
CA THR A 206 -26.69 1.24 -9.75
C THR A 206 -27.20 2.01 -10.95
N ARG A 207 -28.40 1.67 -11.45
CA ARG A 207 -29.10 2.50 -12.43
C ARG A 207 -29.39 3.89 -11.87
N THR A 208 -29.00 4.93 -12.60
CA THR A 208 -29.08 6.33 -12.13
C THR A 208 -30.39 7.01 -12.44
N LYS A 209 -31.15 6.53 -13.43
CA LYS A 209 -32.51 7.01 -13.72
C LYS A 209 -33.37 7.12 -12.45
N GLY A 210 -33.98 8.27 -12.26
CA GLY A 210 -34.75 8.65 -11.07
C GLY A 210 -33.92 9.13 -9.88
N LYS A 211 -32.59 9.19 -10.01
CA LYS A 211 -31.64 9.57 -8.95
C LYS A 211 -30.71 10.72 -9.33
N THR A 212 -30.80 11.23 -10.54
CA THR A 212 -29.99 12.33 -11.06
C THR A 212 -30.67 13.67 -10.80
N PHE A 213 -29.94 14.79 -10.90
CA PHE A 213 -30.55 16.09 -10.62
C PHE A 213 -31.62 16.46 -11.67
N TRP A 214 -31.50 16.01 -12.92
CA TRP A 214 -32.46 16.31 -13.98
C TRP A 214 -33.73 15.45 -13.91
N ASP A 215 -33.71 14.33 -13.20
CA ASP A 215 -34.90 13.50 -12.97
C ASP A 215 -35.81 14.05 -11.87
N PHE A 216 -35.32 14.95 -11.02
CA PHE A 216 -36.11 15.48 -9.90
C PHE A 216 -37.18 16.48 -10.36
N PRO A 217 -38.39 16.43 -9.75
CA PRO A 217 -39.43 17.38 -10.08
C PRO A 217 -38.97 18.83 -9.89
N ASN A 218 -39.24 19.68 -10.87
CA ASN A 218 -38.95 21.12 -10.87
C ASN A 218 -37.46 21.50 -10.75
N SER A 219 -36.53 20.56 -10.93
CA SER A 219 -35.09 20.87 -10.89
C SER A 219 -34.61 21.61 -12.14
N ILE A 220 -35.22 21.31 -13.30
CA ILE A 220 -34.92 21.94 -14.58
C ILE A 220 -35.99 22.97 -14.92
N VAL A 221 -35.55 24.20 -15.17
CA VAL A 221 -36.40 25.30 -15.63
C VAL A 221 -36.28 25.45 -17.14
N SER A 222 -37.39 25.41 -17.85
CA SER A 222 -37.44 25.70 -19.30
C SER A 222 -37.84 27.16 -19.52
N LYS A 223 -37.14 27.86 -20.42
CA LYS A 223 -37.49 29.22 -20.85
C LYS A 223 -38.28 29.21 -22.17
N ASP A 224 -38.88 30.35 -22.51
CA ASP A 224 -39.71 30.51 -23.72
C ASP A 224 -38.96 30.23 -25.03
N ASP A 225 -37.64 30.42 -25.05
CA ASP A 225 -36.77 30.10 -26.19
C ASP A 225 -36.40 28.61 -26.29
N GLY A 226 -36.98 27.77 -25.42
CA GLY A 226 -36.74 26.33 -25.34
C GLY A 226 -35.45 25.94 -24.61
N SER A 227 -34.68 26.90 -24.09
CA SER A 227 -33.47 26.58 -23.30
C SER A 227 -33.82 26.00 -21.94
N LYS A 228 -33.06 24.98 -21.53
CA LYS A 228 -33.17 24.30 -20.22
C LYS A 228 -32.12 24.84 -19.26
N TRP A 229 -32.46 24.99 -17.99
CA TRP A 229 -31.59 25.60 -16.98
C TRP A 229 -31.63 24.83 -15.67
N PHE A 230 -30.48 24.70 -15.03
CA PHE A 230 -30.32 24.12 -13.70
C PHE A 230 -29.58 25.12 -12.80
N MET A 231 -30.20 25.53 -11.69
CA MET A 231 -29.63 26.52 -10.74
C MET A 231 -29.11 27.82 -11.39
N GLY A 232 -29.74 28.27 -12.50
CA GLY A 232 -29.29 29.44 -13.24
C GLY A 232 -28.14 29.19 -14.22
N CYS A 233 -27.71 27.94 -14.40
CA CYS A 233 -26.76 27.50 -15.41
C CYS A 233 -27.51 26.92 -16.63
N GLU A 234 -27.17 27.37 -17.84
CA GLU A 234 -27.81 26.88 -19.07
C GLU A 234 -27.35 25.45 -19.39
N MET A 235 -28.28 24.57 -19.72
CA MET A 235 -28.03 23.15 -19.96
C MET A 235 -28.30 22.77 -21.42
N TYR A 236 -27.33 22.06 -22.02
CA TYR A 236 -27.42 21.46 -23.34
C TYR A 236 -27.56 19.95 -23.18
N GLU A 237 -28.75 19.43 -23.46
CA GLU A 237 -29.03 18.00 -23.44
C GLU A 237 -28.85 17.41 -24.84
N ILE A 238 -27.95 16.43 -24.98
CA ILE A 238 -27.51 15.90 -26.27
C ILE A 238 -27.36 14.38 -26.25
N ASP A 239 -27.44 13.77 -27.43
CA ASP A 239 -26.91 12.42 -27.64
C ASP A 239 -25.37 12.49 -27.66
N GLY A 240 -24.75 12.00 -26.59
CA GLY A 240 -23.30 11.95 -26.44
C GLY A 240 -22.63 10.90 -27.31
N THR A 241 -23.39 9.97 -27.89
CA THR A 241 -22.86 8.95 -28.80
C THR A 241 -22.56 9.49 -30.20
N ASP A 242 -23.09 10.67 -30.56
CA ASP A 242 -22.78 11.34 -31.83
C ASP A 242 -21.73 12.46 -31.63
N PRO A 243 -20.48 12.28 -32.13
CA PRO A 243 -19.41 13.26 -31.96
C PRO A 243 -19.72 14.61 -32.62
N GLU A 244 -20.58 14.65 -33.64
CA GLU A 244 -21.01 15.89 -34.30
C GLU A 244 -21.88 16.73 -33.35
N LYS A 245 -22.79 16.09 -32.60
CA LYS A 245 -23.66 16.76 -31.62
C LYS A 245 -22.91 17.28 -30.41
N VAL A 246 -21.93 16.49 -29.94
CA VAL A 246 -21.00 16.91 -28.88
C VAL A 246 -20.21 18.13 -29.32
N TYR A 247 -19.64 18.11 -30.53
CA TYR A 247 -18.88 19.24 -31.09
C TYR A 247 -19.73 20.51 -31.20
N GLU A 248 -20.90 20.43 -31.85
CA GLU A 248 -21.80 21.57 -32.06
C GLU A 248 -22.20 22.26 -30.75
N SER A 249 -22.56 21.46 -29.74
CA SER A 249 -23.03 21.97 -28.45
C SER A 249 -21.88 22.53 -27.62
N THR A 250 -20.71 21.88 -27.66
CA THR A 250 -19.50 22.39 -27.01
C THR A 250 -19.07 23.72 -27.62
N VAL A 251 -19.08 23.88 -28.95
CA VAL A 251 -18.77 25.17 -29.60
C VAL A 251 -19.70 26.28 -29.12
N LYS A 252 -21.00 26.00 -28.98
CA LYS A 252 -21.99 26.97 -28.47
C LYS A 252 -21.71 27.35 -27.02
N ALA A 253 -21.48 26.37 -26.15
CA ALA A 253 -21.19 26.57 -24.74
C ALA A 253 -19.88 27.35 -24.55
N VAL A 254 -18.81 26.97 -25.24
CA VAL A 254 -17.49 27.62 -25.19
C VAL A 254 -17.56 29.07 -25.64
N ALA A 255 -18.33 29.36 -26.70
CA ALA A 255 -18.51 30.74 -27.15
C ALA A 255 -19.18 31.61 -26.06
N LYS A 256 -20.24 31.10 -25.42
CA LYS A 256 -20.91 31.83 -24.33
C LYS A 256 -20.00 31.99 -23.10
N ALA A 257 -19.31 30.92 -22.69
CA ALA A 257 -18.35 30.96 -21.59
C ALA A 257 -17.24 31.99 -21.85
N ARG A 258 -16.65 31.99 -23.05
CA ARG A 258 -15.53 32.87 -23.41
C ARG A 258 -15.93 34.34 -23.59
N GLU A 259 -17.06 34.58 -24.24
CA GLU A 259 -17.49 35.94 -24.61
C GLU A 259 -18.26 36.63 -23.48
N LYS A 260 -19.05 35.85 -22.72
CA LYS A 260 -20.01 36.38 -21.73
C LYS A 260 -19.72 35.94 -20.30
N ASN A 261 -18.68 35.13 -20.06
CA ASN A 261 -18.42 34.48 -18.77
C ASN A 261 -19.66 33.74 -18.24
N GLN A 262 -20.41 33.10 -19.13
CA GLN A 262 -21.62 32.38 -18.77
C GLN A 262 -21.27 30.89 -18.60
N PRO A 263 -21.45 30.31 -17.39
CA PRO A 263 -21.23 28.88 -17.20
C PRO A 263 -22.30 28.07 -17.94
N ALA A 264 -21.97 26.83 -18.29
CA ALA A 264 -22.88 25.92 -18.96
C ALA A 264 -22.75 24.49 -18.45
N ILE A 265 -23.83 23.71 -18.57
CA ILE A 265 -23.84 22.26 -18.39
C ILE A 265 -24.08 21.62 -19.75
N ILE A 266 -23.29 20.63 -20.11
CA ILE A 266 -23.57 19.74 -21.24
C ILE A 266 -23.92 18.38 -20.64
N LEU A 267 -25.18 17.98 -20.77
CA LEU A 267 -25.67 16.66 -20.39
C LEU A 267 -25.61 15.75 -21.61
N ALA A 268 -24.61 14.87 -21.65
CA ALA A 268 -24.36 13.97 -22.76
C ALA A 268 -24.86 12.56 -22.41
N HIS A 269 -25.92 12.11 -23.09
CA HIS A 269 -26.44 10.75 -22.94
C HIS A 269 -25.58 9.76 -23.75
N LEU A 270 -24.96 8.85 -23.05
CA LEU A 270 -23.96 7.89 -23.51
C LEU A 270 -24.44 6.46 -23.28
N VAL A 271 -23.54 5.52 -23.51
CA VAL A 271 -23.72 4.12 -23.13
C VAL A 271 -22.45 3.58 -22.49
N ARG A 272 -22.57 2.50 -21.71
CA ARG A 272 -21.43 1.78 -21.17
C ARG A 272 -21.40 0.38 -21.77
N LEU A 273 -20.49 0.14 -22.72
CA LEU A 273 -20.46 -1.10 -23.50
C LEU A 273 -19.77 -2.26 -22.76
N SER A 274 -19.00 -1.95 -21.72
CA SER A 274 -18.25 -2.92 -20.90
C SER A 274 -18.52 -2.71 -19.41
N SER A 275 -18.05 -3.63 -18.59
CA SER A 275 -18.13 -3.56 -17.13
C SER A 275 -17.57 -2.24 -16.58
N HIS A 276 -17.92 -1.89 -15.34
CA HIS A 276 -17.41 -0.67 -14.70
C HIS A 276 -15.88 -0.64 -14.74
N SER A 277 -15.23 -1.75 -14.38
CA SER A 277 -13.79 -1.98 -14.46
C SER A 277 -13.49 -3.45 -14.75
N SER A 278 -12.21 -3.80 -14.94
CA SER A 278 -11.74 -5.19 -15.07
C SER A 278 -11.99 -6.08 -13.85
N SER A 279 -12.45 -5.50 -12.74
CA SER A 279 -12.77 -6.22 -11.49
C SER A 279 -14.29 -6.33 -11.27
N ASP A 280 -15.09 -5.95 -12.27
CA ASP A 280 -16.55 -5.94 -12.24
C ASP A 280 -17.11 -6.77 -13.41
N ASP A 281 -18.31 -7.31 -13.23
CA ASP A 281 -19.05 -8.03 -14.28
C ASP A 281 -20.45 -7.46 -14.41
N GLN A 282 -20.70 -6.73 -15.49
CA GLN A 282 -22.00 -6.11 -15.74
C GLN A 282 -23.14 -7.12 -15.90
N ARG A 283 -22.86 -8.38 -16.25
CA ARG A 283 -23.88 -9.43 -16.40
C ARG A 283 -24.53 -9.82 -15.07
N VAL A 284 -23.92 -9.45 -13.95
CA VAL A 284 -24.48 -9.68 -12.60
C VAL A 284 -25.68 -8.76 -12.33
N TYR A 285 -25.75 -7.59 -12.96
CA TYR A 285 -26.79 -6.58 -12.69
C TYR A 285 -27.48 -6.02 -13.94
N LEU A 286 -27.06 -6.43 -15.15
CA LEU A 286 -27.74 -6.17 -16.41
C LEU A 286 -28.20 -7.48 -17.03
N SER A 287 -29.44 -7.48 -17.54
CA SER A 287 -29.95 -8.60 -18.32
C SER A 287 -29.25 -8.65 -19.69
N GLN A 288 -29.20 -9.83 -20.32
CA GLN A 288 -28.67 -9.95 -21.68
C GLN A 288 -29.44 -9.05 -22.67
N GLU A 289 -30.75 -8.90 -22.47
CA GLU A 289 -31.57 -7.99 -23.29
C GLU A 289 -31.13 -6.52 -23.14
N ASP A 290 -30.78 -6.08 -21.93
CA ASP A 290 -30.25 -4.73 -21.71
C ASP A 290 -28.88 -4.56 -22.38
N ILE A 291 -28.00 -5.56 -22.25
CA ILE A 291 -26.67 -5.54 -22.88
C ILE A 291 -26.79 -5.45 -24.41
N ASP A 292 -27.69 -6.23 -25.01
CA ASP A 292 -27.93 -6.22 -26.46
C ASP A 292 -28.54 -4.88 -26.92
N LYS A 293 -29.40 -4.26 -26.10
CA LYS A 293 -29.93 -2.91 -26.37
C LYS A 293 -28.83 -1.85 -26.31
N ILE A 294 -27.96 -1.91 -25.31
CA ILE A 294 -26.81 -1.03 -25.15
C ILE A 294 -25.85 -1.16 -26.34
N ALA A 295 -25.54 -2.38 -26.77
CA ALA A 295 -24.65 -2.65 -27.90
C ALA A 295 -25.14 -2.05 -29.24
N LYS A 296 -26.46 -1.90 -29.43
CA LYS A 296 -27.03 -1.23 -30.63
C LYS A 296 -26.74 0.27 -30.67
N ARG A 297 -26.37 0.88 -29.55
CA ARG A 297 -25.99 2.29 -29.44
C ARG A 297 -24.47 2.50 -29.43
N ASP A 298 -23.68 1.52 -29.89
CA ASP A 298 -22.22 1.66 -29.99
C ASP A 298 -21.84 2.88 -30.86
N PRO A 299 -21.22 3.92 -30.27
CA PRO A 299 -20.92 5.17 -30.98
C PRO A 299 -19.97 4.97 -32.15
N VAL A 300 -18.98 4.07 -32.02
CA VAL A 300 -17.95 3.86 -33.05
C VAL A 300 -18.59 3.22 -34.27
N LYS A 301 -19.28 2.09 -34.07
CA LYS A 301 -19.95 1.35 -35.14
C LYS A 301 -21.00 2.21 -35.84
N ASN A 302 -21.84 2.90 -35.09
CA ASN A 302 -22.89 3.74 -35.65
C ASN A 302 -22.31 4.90 -36.47
N TYR A 303 -21.19 5.48 -36.03
CA TYR A 303 -20.52 6.54 -36.77
C TYR A 303 -19.80 6.02 -38.04
N GLU A 304 -19.20 4.84 -37.99
CA GLU A 304 -18.67 4.15 -39.18
C GLU A 304 -19.77 3.96 -40.24
N ASP A 305 -20.90 3.36 -39.85
CA ASP A 305 -22.03 3.08 -40.74
C ASP A 305 -22.62 4.37 -41.31
N LYS A 306 -22.76 5.42 -40.48
CA LYS A 306 -23.18 6.76 -40.91
C LYS A 306 -22.25 7.30 -42.00
N LEU A 307 -20.94 7.33 -41.76
CA LEU A 307 -19.98 7.90 -42.71
C LEU A 307 -19.84 7.09 -44.01
N ILE A 308 -20.05 5.77 -43.95
CA ILE A 308 -20.16 4.94 -45.15
C ILE A 308 -21.42 5.30 -45.94
N SER A 309 -22.57 5.42 -45.26
CA SER A 309 -23.85 5.77 -45.91
C SER A 309 -23.82 7.18 -46.53
N GLU A 310 -23.07 8.10 -45.94
CA GLU A 310 -22.85 9.46 -46.44
C GLU A 310 -21.77 9.55 -47.55
N ASN A 311 -21.15 8.42 -47.94
CA ASN A 311 -20.01 8.36 -48.88
C ASN A 311 -18.82 9.24 -48.43
N VAL A 312 -18.62 9.37 -47.12
CA VAL A 312 -17.48 10.06 -46.52
C VAL A 312 -16.24 9.15 -46.52
N ILE A 313 -16.39 7.87 -46.23
CA ILE A 313 -15.32 6.87 -46.25
C ILE A 313 -15.85 5.54 -46.83
N SER A 314 -15.04 4.85 -47.62
CA SER A 314 -15.34 3.49 -48.08
C SER A 314 -14.97 2.45 -47.02
N ARG A 315 -15.56 1.25 -47.11
CA ARG A 315 -15.19 0.12 -46.23
C ARG A 315 -13.70 -0.26 -46.33
N GLU A 316 -13.11 -0.11 -47.52
CA GLU A 316 -11.70 -0.39 -47.77
C GLU A 316 -10.80 0.65 -47.07
N GLU A 317 -11.10 1.94 -47.22
CA GLU A 317 -10.36 3.02 -46.56
C GLU A 317 -10.46 2.92 -45.03
N LEU A 318 -11.63 2.59 -44.49
CA LEU A 318 -11.83 2.35 -43.07
C LEU A 318 -10.99 1.18 -42.56
N GLY A 319 -10.97 0.07 -43.30
CA GLY A 319 -10.13 -1.09 -42.98
C GLY A 319 -8.64 -0.75 -42.98
N LYS A 320 -8.19 0.11 -43.89
CA LYS A 320 -6.81 0.64 -43.93
C LYS A 320 -6.52 1.51 -42.71
N MET A 321 -7.40 2.45 -42.38
CA MET A 321 -7.28 3.33 -41.21
C MET A 321 -7.16 2.52 -39.91
N LYS A 322 -8.03 1.52 -39.70
CA LYS A 322 -7.99 0.64 -38.52
C LYS A 322 -6.64 -0.10 -38.40
N LYS A 323 -6.12 -0.63 -39.50
CA LYS A 323 -4.80 -1.31 -39.52
C LYS A 323 -3.65 -0.36 -39.17
N GLU A 324 -3.67 0.86 -39.70
CA GLU A 324 -2.66 1.88 -39.39
C GLU A 324 -2.70 2.26 -37.89
N ILE A 325 -3.90 2.47 -37.35
CA ILE A 325 -4.09 2.77 -35.91
C ILE A 325 -3.63 1.59 -35.04
N GLN A 326 -3.98 0.36 -35.41
CA GLN A 326 -3.54 -0.83 -34.69
C GLN A 326 -2.01 -0.92 -34.63
N SER A 327 -1.32 -0.63 -35.74
CA SER A 327 0.15 -0.60 -35.78
C SER A 327 0.73 0.46 -34.83
N LEU A 328 0.13 1.66 -34.78
CA LEU A 328 0.55 2.71 -33.85
C LEU A 328 0.37 2.30 -32.38
N ILE A 329 -0.74 1.63 -32.06
CA ILE A 329 -1.01 1.11 -30.72
C ILE A 329 -0.01 0.02 -30.34
N ASP A 330 0.29 -0.91 -31.26
CA ASP A 330 1.27 -1.97 -31.01
C ASP A 330 2.67 -1.41 -30.75
N GLN A 331 3.08 -0.37 -31.50
CA GLN A 331 4.31 0.37 -31.24
C GLN A 331 4.30 1.10 -29.90
N ALA A 332 3.17 1.69 -29.51
CA ALA A 332 3.01 2.35 -28.21
C ALA A 332 3.15 1.36 -27.04
N VAL A 333 2.55 0.17 -27.14
CA VAL A 333 2.72 -0.92 -26.16
C VAL A 333 4.17 -1.33 -26.06
N LEU A 334 4.87 -1.52 -27.19
CA LEU A 334 6.28 -1.91 -27.19
C LEU A 334 7.16 -0.88 -26.47
N ARG A 335 6.98 0.41 -26.80
CA ARG A 335 7.70 1.52 -26.13
C ARG A 335 7.43 1.55 -24.63
N ALA A 336 6.17 1.40 -24.22
CA ALA A 336 5.80 1.40 -22.81
C ALA A 336 6.37 0.19 -22.04
N LYS A 337 6.38 -1.01 -22.66
CA LYS A 337 6.97 -2.21 -22.04
C LYS A 337 8.48 -2.07 -21.83
N GLN A 338 9.17 -1.43 -22.77
CA GLN A 338 10.61 -1.17 -22.70
C GLN A 338 10.99 -0.08 -21.68
N ALA A 339 10.02 0.75 -21.25
CA ALA A 339 10.28 1.78 -20.25
C ALA A 339 10.63 1.19 -18.88
N PRO A 340 11.49 1.86 -18.09
CA PRO A 340 11.88 1.39 -16.76
C PRO A 340 10.71 1.44 -15.78
N ASN A 341 10.67 0.48 -14.86
CA ASN A 341 9.80 0.53 -13.68
C ASN A 341 10.33 1.60 -12.70
N PRO A 342 9.46 2.23 -11.88
CA PRO A 342 9.89 3.16 -10.85
C PRO A 342 10.77 2.45 -9.81
N LYS A 343 11.90 3.08 -9.46
CA LYS A 343 12.84 2.55 -8.45
C LYS A 343 12.52 3.01 -7.03
N GLU A 344 11.90 4.18 -6.90
CA GLU A 344 11.54 4.81 -5.64
C GLU A 344 10.16 5.44 -5.76
N VAL A 345 9.41 5.43 -4.66
CA VAL A 345 8.04 6.01 -4.60
C VAL A 345 8.08 7.54 -4.68
N GLY A 346 9.21 8.15 -4.30
CA GLY A 346 9.36 9.60 -4.08
C GLY A 346 8.60 10.06 -2.83
N SER A 347 9.17 10.98 -2.07
CA SER A 347 8.51 11.54 -0.88
C SER A 347 7.42 12.54 -1.30
N PRO A 348 6.26 12.61 -0.62
CA PRO A 348 5.35 13.75 -0.76
C PRO A 348 6.03 15.07 -0.33
N TYR A 349 7.08 14.96 0.48
CA TYR A 349 7.99 16.04 0.85
C TYR A 349 9.27 16.10 0.02
N SER A 350 9.33 15.39 -1.12
CA SER A 350 10.44 15.50 -2.09
C SER A 350 10.76 16.97 -2.33
N PRO A 351 12.05 17.35 -2.41
CA PRO A 351 12.43 18.74 -2.50
C PRO A 351 11.65 19.38 -3.65
N LEU A 352 10.70 20.26 -3.31
CA LEU A 352 10.24 21.22 -4.27
C LEU A 352 11.47 22.00 -4.74
N PRO A 353 11.50 22.56 -5.94
CA PRO A 353 12.53 23.53 -6.31
C PRO A 353 12.51 24.63 -5.25
N ILE A 354 13.43 24.56 -4.29
CA ILE A 354 13.47 25.44 -3.13
C ILE A 354 13.96 26.78 -3.68
N TYR A 355 13.01 27.64 -4.05
CA TYR A 355 13.21 29.08 -4.16
C TYR A 355 13.13 29.73 -2.77
N LEU A 356 13.72 29.09 -1.77
CA LEU A 356 13.99 29.70 -0.48
C LEU A 356 15.51 29.75 -0.34
N PRO A 357 16.10 30.89 0.06
CA PRO A 357 17.54 31.00 0.24
C PRO A 357 18.03 29.85 1.13
N ASN A 358 19.10 29.20 0.67
CA ASN A 358 19.72 28.00 1.24
C ASN A 358 19.54 27.96 2.77
N TYR A 359 18.91 26.89 3.26
CA TYR A 359 18.67 26.62 4.69
C TYR A 359 19.96 26.77 5.53
N GLU A 360 21.12 26.50 4.92
CA GLU A 360 22.45 26.62 5.53
C GLU A 360 23.02 28.05 5.55
N THR A 361 22.56 28.94 4.67
CA THR A 361 23.07 30.32 4.53
C THR A 361 22.19 31.38 5.19
N CYS A 362 20.96 31.04 5.57
CA CYS A 362 20.14 31.90 6.42
C CYS A 362 20.72 31.89 7.84
N SER A 363 21.68 32.76 8.11
CA SER A 363 21.97 33.24 9.47
C SER A 363 20.63 33.47 10.17
N ARG A 364 20.39 32.79 11.30
CA ARG A 364 19.11 32.80 12.05
C ARG A 364 18.36 34.11 11.85
N PRO A 365 17.09 34.10 11.39
CA PRO A 365 16.37 35.32 11.05
C PRO A 365 16.49 36.34 12.18
N LYS A 366 16.84 37.58 11.86
CA LYS A 366 16.82 38.67 12.85
C LYS A 366 15.41 38.74 13.42
N ARG A 367 15.28 38.33 14.68
CA ARG A 367 14.00 38.32 15.40
C ARG A 367 13.46 39.74 15.47
N LEU A 368 12.15 39.90 15.25
CA LEU A 368 11.48 41.18 15.49
C LEU A 368 11.52 41.47 17.00
N PRO A 369 12.08 42.61 17.43
CA PRO A 369 12.14 42.95 18.84
C PRO A 369 10.74 43.26 19.36
N LYS A 370 10.49 42.91 20.63
CA LYS A 370 9.29 43.36 21.35
C LYS A 370 9.29 44.89 21.42
N LYS A 371 8.12 45.51 21.30
CA LYS A 371 7.95 46.96 21.38
C LYS A 371 6.63 47.29 22.06
N GLU A 372 6.71 47.97 23.19
CA GLU A 372 5.53 48.50 23.89
C GLU A 372 4.75 49.47 23.00
N GLY A 373 3.41 49.34 22.98
CA GLY A 373 2.55 50.07 22.04
C GLY A 373 2.74 49.67 20.56
N GLY A 374 3.39 48.52 20.30
CA GLY A 374 3.53 47.96 18.96
C GLY A 374 2.27 47.25 18.44
N LEU A 375 2.43 46.52 17.33
CA LEU A 375 1.38 45.72 16.71
C LEU A 375 1.15 44.41 17.47
N THR A 376 -0.11 44.04 17.66
CA THR A 376 -0.50 42.72 18.19
C THR A 376 -0.27 41.60 17.17
N MET A 377 -0.44 40.34 17.57
CA MET A 377 -0.35 39.20 16.65
C MET A 377 -1.34 39.32 15.48
N ALA A 378 -2.60 39.67 15.74
CA ALA A 378 -3.60 39.88 14.68
C ALA A 378 -3.16 40.94 13.66
N GLN A 379 -2.65 42.08 14.16
CA GLN A 379 -2.15 43.16 13.31
C GLN A 379 -0.88 42.76 12.55
N CYS A 380 -0.01 41.92 13.12
CA CYS A 380 1.18 41.40 12.46
C CYS A 380 0.84 40.42 11.33
N ILE A 381 -0.17 39.57 11.53
CA ILE A 381 -0.70 38.69 10.49
C ILE A 381 -1.26 39.54 9.35
N SER A 382 -2.17 40.47 9.65
CA SER A 382 -2.76 41.41 8.68
C SER A 382 -1.68 42.13 7.88
N LYS A 383 -0.69 42.72 8.57
CA LYS A 383 0.39 43.48 7.95
C LYS A 383 1.31 42.61 7.08
N THR A 384 1.50 41.34 7.45
CA THR A 384 2.29 40.39 6.66
C THR A 384 1.56 40.03 5.37
N ILE A 385 0.26 39.72 5.44
CA ILE A 385 -0.57 39.47 4.24
C ILE A 385 -0.53 40.70 3.33
N GLU A 386 -0.71 41.89 3.88
CA GLU A 386 -0.62 43.15 3.13
C GLU A 386 0.70 43.26 2.36
N GLN A 387 1.84 43.11 3.05
CA GLN A 387 3.17 43.24 2.43
C GLN A 387 3.44 42.16 1.37
N GLU A 388 2.95 40.93 1.56
CA GLU A 388 3.11 39.87 0.57
C GLU A 388 2.16 40.06 -0.63
N MET A 389 0.97 40.62 -0.43
CA MET A 389 0.06 40.99 -1.53
C MET A 389 0.53 42.20 -2.32
N GLU A 390 1.26 43.14 -1.69
CA GLU A 390 2.01 44.20 -2.40
C GLU A 390 3.12 43.60 -3.26
N ARG A 391 3.83 42.60 -2.73
CA ARG A 391 4.96 41.96 -3.42
C ARG A 391 4.50 41.08 -4.58
N ASN A 392 3.44 40.30 -4.39
CA ASN A 392 2.92 39.37 -5.37
C ASN A 392 1.47 39.72 -5.70
N SER A 393 1.23 40.21 -6.92
CA SER A 393 -0.09 40.61 -7.39
C SER A 393 -1.07 39.45 -7.60
N LYS A 394 -0.61 38.20 -7.51
CA LYS A 394 -1.41 36.99 -7.74
C LYS A 394 -1.92 36.31 -6.47
N ILE A 395 -1.47 36.74 -5.30
CA ILE A 395 -1.99 36.21 -4.03
C ILE A 395 -3.44 36.69 -3.86
N THR A 396 -4.36 35.79 -3.56
CA THR A 396 -5.73 36.15 -3.17
C THR A 396 -6.02 35.63 -1.76
N VAL A 397 -6.97 36.27 -1.08
CA VAL A 397 -7.50 35.87 0.22
C VAL A 397 -9.00 35.66 0.04
N TYR A 398 -9.45 34.44 0.30
CA TYR A 398 -10.83 34.03 0.08
C TYR A 398 -11.35 33.27 1.29
N GLY A 399 -12.51 33.66 1.81
CA GLY A 399 -13.09 33.06 3.01
C GLY A 399 -14.23 33.88 3.59
N GLU A 400 -14.72 33.46 4.75
CA GLU A 400 -15.93 34.00 5.37
C GLU A 400 -15.67 35.27 6.17
N ASP A 401 -16.52 36.27 6.00
CA ASP A 401 -16.51 37.53 6.76
C ASP A 401 -15.18 38.32 6.72
N ILE A 402 -14.29 38.04 5.76
CA ILE A 402 -12.94 38.62 5.67
C ILE A 402 -12.91 40.06 5.14
N GLU A 403 -13.99 40.53 4.52
CA GLU A 403 -14.06 41.90 3.98
C GLU A 403 -14.31 42.96 5.08
N ASP A 404 -13.87 44.17 4.80
CA ASP A 404 -14.18 45.38 5.55
C ASP A 404 -15.68 45.70 5.55
N PRO A 405 -16.22 46.29 6.64
CA PRO A 405 -15.51 46.84 7.81
C PRO A 405 -15.17 45.82 8.91
N LYS A 406 -15.59 44.56 8.77
CA LYS A 406 -15.42 43.52 9.79
C LYS A 406 -13.98 43.00 9.82
N GLY A 407 -13.50 42.44 8.70
CA GLY A 407 -12.14 41.93 8.60
C GLY A 407 -11.90 40.62 9.35
N GLU A 408 -12.84 39.69 9.23
CA GLU A 408 -12.96 38.42 9.95
C GLU A 408 -13.33 38.55 11.45
N VAL A 409 -13.80 37.47 12.08
CA VAL A 409 -14.29 37.43 13.47
C VAL A 409 -13.29 38.03 14.48
N PHE A 410 -11.99 37.86 14.26
CA PHE A 410 -10.93 38.37 15.12
C PHE A 410 -10.16 39.55 14.49
N SER A 411 -10.74 40.22 13.48
CA SER A 411 -10.17 41.40 12.82
C SER A 411 -8.79 41.16 12.17
N VAL A 412 -8.46 39.91 11.83
CA VAL A 412 -7.16 39.53 11.23
C VAL A 412 -7.00 40.07 9.81
N THR A 413 -8.09 40.24 9.06
CA THR A 413 -8.06 40.75 7.68
C THR A 413 -8.55 42.19 7.56
N LYS A 414 -8.76 42.87 8.69
CA LYS A 414 -9.26 44.25 8.72
C LYS A 414 -8.36 45.21 7.93
N GLY A 415 -8.97 46.00 7.06
CA GLY A 415 -8.35 46.95 6.13
C GLY A 415 -7.90 46.35 4.81
N LEU A 416 -7.84 45.01 4.68
CA LEU A 416 -7.24 44.37 3.51
C LEU A 416 -8.13 44.43 2.27
N SER A 417 -9.46 44.28 2.39
CA SER A 417 -10.35 44.33 1.22
C SER A 417 -10.54 45.75 0.68
N THR A 418 -10.48 46.76 1.54
CA THR A 418 -10.42 48.17 1.10
C THR A 418 -9.13 48.44 0.33
N ARG A 419 -7.99 47.89 0.79
CA ARG A 419 -6.68 48.11 0.17
C ARG A 419 -6.46 47.28 -1.10
N PHE A 420 -6.97 46.06 -1.14
CA PHE A 420 -6.84 45.11 -2.26
C PHE A 420 -8.21 44.67 -2.76
N PRO A 421 -9.00 45.59 -3.35
CA PRO A 421 -10.33 45.27 -3.85
C PRO A 421 -10.26 44.13 -4.86
N LYS A 422 -11.24 43.21 -4.81
CA LYS A 422 -11.35 41.99 -5.63
C LYS A 422 -10.32 40.89 -5.36
N ARG A 423 -9.27 41.14 -4.56
CA ARG A 423 -8.27 40.12 -4.18
C ARG A 423 -8.45 39.61 -2.75
N VAL A 424 -9.17 40.36 -1.92
CA VAL A 424 -9.68 39.90 -0.62
C VAL A 424 -11.19 39.96 -0.71
N THR A 425 -11.82 38.79 -0.79
CA THR A 425 -13.27 38.71 -1.08
C THR A 425 -13.97 37.67 -0.25
N ASN A 426 -15.20 37.97 0.17
CA ASN A 426 -16.02 37.02 0.92
C ASN A 426 -16.42 35.81 0.07
N SER A 427 -16.36 34.64 0.71
CA SER A 427 -16.88 33.38 0.17
C SER A 427 -18.36 33.16 0.58
N PRO A 428 -19.06 32.20 -0.07
CA PRO A 428 -20.24 31.61 0.55
C PRO A 428 -19.86 30.84 1.82
N LEU A 429 -20.87 30.48 2.62
CA LEU A 429 -20.75 29.60 3.79
C LEU A 429 -20.61 28.13 3.36
N ALA A 430 -19.45 27.80 2.79
CA ALA A 430 -19.15 26.47 2.27
C ALA A 430 -17.63 26.24 2.25
N GLU A 431 -17.12 25.49 3.23
CA GLU A 431 -15.68 25.33 3.45
C GLU A 431 -15.00 24.54 2.33
N ALA A 432 -15.69 23.56 1.76
CA ALA A 432 -15.23 22.84 0.58
C ALA A 432 -15.03 23.81 -0.61
N THR A 433 -15.99 24.70 -0.85
CA THR A 433 -15.88 25.75 -1.88
C THR A 433 -14.70 26.68 -1.64
N ILE A 434 -14.48 27.13 -0.40
CA ILE A 434 -13.34 28.00 -0.05
C ILE A 434 -12.02 27.33 -0.43
N VAL A 435 -11.82 26.10 0.05
CA VAL A 435 -10.56 25.37 -0.12
C VAL A 435 -10.37 24.89 -1.57
N GLY A 436 -11.42 24.33 -2.18
CA GLY A 436 -11.37 23.80 -3.55
C GLY A 436 -11.13 24.89 -4.59
N THR A 437 -11.75 26.07 -4.44
CA THR A 437 -11.49 27.18 -5.35
C THR A 437 -10.10 27.78 -5.17
N ALA A 438 -9.59 27.85 -3.93
CA ALA A 438 -8.20 28.23 -3.67
C ALA A 438 -7.21 27.25 -4.33
N ALA A 439 -7.49 25.94 -4.28
CA ALA A 439 -6.70 24.92 -4.98
C ALA A 439 -6.68 25.13 -6.50
N GLY A 440 -7.86 25.41 -7.09
CA GLY A 440 -7.99 25.73 -8.51
C GLY A 440 -7.15 26.92 -8.97
N ARG A 441 -7.20 28.02 -8.21
CA ARG A 441 -6.35 29.20 -8.46
C ARG A 441 -4.87 28.86 -8.36
N ALA A 442 -4.49 28.08 -7.34
CA ALA A 442 -3.11 27.69 -7.09
C ALA A 442 -2.53 26.80 -8.21
N LEU A 443 -3.35 25.92 -8.80
CA LEU A 443 -2.95 25.01 -9.89
C LEU A 443 -2.52 25.71 -11.17
N LEU A 444 -3.13 26.86 -11.47
CA LEU A 444 -2.90 27.61 -12.70
C LEU A 444 -1.52 28.28 -12.72
N GLU A 445 -1.21 29.04 -11.67
CA GLU A 445 -0.01 29.87 -11.61
C GLU A 445 1.13 29.24 -10.78
N GLY A 446 0.81 28.33 -9.86
CA GLY A 446 1.74 27.86 -8.82
C GLY A 446 2.09 28.95 -7.79
N ASP A 447 1.26 29.99 -7.69
CA ASP A 447 1.35 31.10 -6.75
C ASP A 447 0.45 30.86 -5.52
N PRO A 448 0.86 31.33 -4.33
CA PRO A 448 0.18 31.00 -3.09
C PRO A 448 -1.20 31.64 -2.96
N GLN A 449 -2.17 30.87 -2.46
CA GLN A 449 -3.56 31.31 -2.28
C GLN A 449 -3.96 31.13 -0.81
N VAL A 450 -4.55 32.16 -0.20
CA VAL A 450 -5.00 32.11 1.19
C VAL A 450 -6.46 31.70 1.24
N ALA A 451 -6.70 30.51 1.80
CA ALA A 451 -8.04 30.02 2.11
C ALA A 451 -8.31 30.29 3.59
N PHE A 452 -9.32 31.09 3.90
CA PHE A 452 -9.62 31.52 5.26
C PHE A 452 -10.88 30.80 5.77
N LEU A 453 -10.75 30.00 6.82
CA LEU A 453 -11.87 29.42 7.56
C LEU A 453 -12.02 30.13 8.91
N GLN A 454 -13.26 30.38 9.33
CA GLN A 454 -13.53 31.14 10.55
C GLN A 454 -12.96 30.45 11.81
N PHE A 455 -13.19 29.14 11.92
CA PHE A 455 -12.70 28.29 13.00
C PHE A 455 -12.25 26.95 12.42
N ILE A 456 -11.18 26.37 12.98
CA ILE A 456 -10.69 25.06 12.52
C ILE A 456 -11.72 23.94 12.71
N ASP A 457 -12.64 24.11 13.67
CA ASP A 457 -13.76 23.21 13.95
C ASP A 457 -14.62 22.91 12.69
N PHE A 458 -14.73 23.87 11.75
CA PHE A 458 -15.54 23.76 10.53
C PHE A 458 -14.79 23.19 9.33
N VAL A 459 -13.55 22.71 9.49
CA VAL A 459 -12.75 22.19 8.37
C VAL A 459 -13.30 20.90 7.74
N HIS A 460 -14.17 20.17 8.45
CA HIS A 460 -14.60 18.82 8.08
C HIS A 460 -15.19 18.69 6.67
N PRO A 461 -16.08 19.58 6.19
CA PRO A 461 -16.56 19.55 4.80
C PRO A 461 -15.43 19.71 3.76
N ALA A 462 -14.36 20.42 4.11
CA ALA A 462 -13.22 20.70 3.23
C ALA A 462 -12.14 19.60 3.24
N LEU A 463 -12.23 18.59 4.10
CA LEU A 463 -11.18 17.57 4.24
C LEU A 463 -10.94 16.80 2.94
N ASN A 464 -11.99 16.59 2.13
CA ASN A 464 -11.84 15.97 0.81
C ASN A 464 -10.89 16.79 -0.09
N GLN A 465 -11.08 18.10 -0.16
CA GLN A 465 -10.22 19.01 -0.93
C GLN A 465 -8.81 19.09 -0.35
N LEU A 466 -8.66 19.11 0.97
CA LEU A 466 -7.34 19.10 1.60
C LEU A 466 -6.59 17.80 1.29
N TRP A 467 -7.09 16.66 1.74
CA TRP A 467 -6.34 15.41 1.71
C TRP A 467 -6.18 14.85 0.30
N THR A 468 -7.28 14.70 -0.43
CA THR A 468 -7.24 13.96 -1.70
C THR A 468 -6.74 14.82 -2.86
N GLN A 469 -6.87 16.14 -2.75
CA GLN A 469 -6.53 17.07 -3.82
C GLN A 469 -5.26 17.86 -3.49
N ILE A 470 -5.29 18.72 -2.47
CA ILE A 470 -4.18 19.66 -2.20
C ILE A 470 -2.92 18.94 -1.73
N GLY A 471 -3.01 18.08 -0.70
CA GLY A 471 -1.84 17.43 -0.09
C GLY A 471 -1.15 16.45 -1.04
N MET A 472 -1.92 15.76 -1.89
CA MET A 472 -1.39 14.76 -2.83
C MET A 472 -0.98 15.32 -4.19
N MET A 473 -1.40 16.53 -4.58
CA MET A 473 -1.26 17.01 -5.96
C MET A 473 0.17 16.91 -6.50
N HIS A 474 1.14 17.41 -5.74
CA HIS A 474 2.54 17.41 -6.17
C HIS A 474 3.09 16.00 -6.33
N TRP A 475 2.80 15.13 -5.36
CA TRP A 475 3.23 13.73 -5.41
C TRP A 475 2.56 12.98 -6.56
N ARG A 476 1.22 13.05 -6.66
CA ARG A 476 0.43 12.27 -7.63
C ARG A 476 0.64 12.68 -9.08
N SER A 477 1.05 13.94 -9.31
CA SER A 477 1.36 14.47 -10.64
C SER A 477 2.83 14.35 -11.04
N ASN A 478 3.64 13.61 -10.27
CA ASN A 478 5.09 13.49 -10.48
C ASN A 478 5.79 14.86 -10.58
N GLY A 479 5.37 15.83 -9.76
CA GLY A 479 5.94 17.17 -9.71
C GLY A 479 5.45 18.14 -10.80
N GLN A 480 4.54 17.75 -11.69
CA GLN A 480 4.01 18.67 -12.72
C GLN A 480 3.20 19.82 -12.11
N TYR A 481 2.46 19.55 -11.05
CA TYR A 481 1.60 20.53 -10.38
C TYR A 481 2.02 20.77 -8.93
N THR A 482 1.82 22.00 -8.47
CA THR A 482 1.91 22.40 -7.06
C THR A 482 0.63 23.12 -6.67
N THR A 483 0.20 22.97 -5.43
CA THR A 483 -1.02 23.55 -4.87
C THR A 483 -0.70 24.36 -3.61
N PRO A 484 0.02 25.50 -3.70
CA PRO A 484 0.42 26.31 -2.55
C PRO A 484 -0.77 27.04 -1.88
N VAL A 485 -1.68 26.28 -1.27
CA VAL A 485 -2.79 26.83 -0.50
C VAL A 485 -2.32 27.01 0.94
N VAL A 486 -2.44 28.23 1.46
CA VAL A 486 -2.27 28.54 2.89
C VAL A 486 -3.65 28.57 3.51
N LEU A 487 -4.03 27.48 4.17
CA LEU A 487 -5.26 27.41 4.97
C LEU A 487 -5.02 28.15 6.28
N MET A 488 -5.77 29.23 6.52
CA MET A 488 -5.73 29.99 7.76
C MET A 488 -6.99 29.75 8.55
N ALA A 489 -6.86 29.40 9.83
CA ALA A 489 -7.99 29.23 10.73
C ALA A 489 -7.61 29.56 12.18
N SER A 490 -8.60 30.02 12.94
CA SER A 490 -8.45 30.23 14.38
C SER A 490 -8.41 28.89 15.13
N TYR A 491 -7.58 28.83 16.18
CA TYR A 491 -7.19 27.60 16.88
C TYR A 491 -7.24 27.74 18.40
N GLY A 492 -7.50 26.62 19.10
CA GLY A 492 -7.23 26.46 20.53
C GLY A 492 -8.43 26.61 21.46
N ALA A 493 -8.30 26.07 22.67
CA ALA A 493 -9.39 25.86 23.62
C ALA A 493 -9.40 26.79 24.84
N TYR A 494 -8.36 27.63 25.00
CA TYR A 494 -8.25 28.53 26.16
C TYR A 494 -9.18 29.74 26.14
N THR A 495 -9.98 29.92 25.08
CA THR A 495 -10.98 31.01 25.05
C THR A 495 -12.19 30.61 25.92
N PRO A 496 -12.57 31.39 26.94
CA PRO A 496 -13.71 31.05 27.80
C PRO A 496 -15.03 30.98 27.04
N GLY A 497 -15.89 30.01 27.38
CA GLY A 497 -17.31 30.02 26.98
C GLY A 497 -17.59 29.76 25.49
N VAL A 498 -16.71 29.04 24.79
CA VAL A 498 -16.84 28.81 23.33
C VAL A 498 -17.37 27.41 22.97
N GLY A 499 -17.23 26.43 23.87
CA GLY A 499 -17.74 25.07 23.72
C GLY A 499 -17.05 24.25 22.62
N ALA A 500 -17.62 23.08 22.32
CA ALA A 500 -16.98 22.03 21.52
C ALA A 500 -16.76 22.38 20.03
N TYR A 501 -17.44 23.39 19.51
CA TYR A 501 -17.41 23.78 18.08
C TYR A 501 -16.61 25.06 17.81
N HIS A 502 -15.90 25.55 18.82
CA HIS A 502 -15.04 26.74 18.71
C HIS A 502 -13.81 26.57 19.59
N ALA A 503 -13.35 25.34 19.81
CA ALA A 503 -12.25 25.03 20.73
C ALA A 503 -11.33 23.93 20.20
N ALA A 504 -11.62 23.37 19.03
CA ALA A 504 -10.79 22.36 18.43
C ALA A 504 -9.38 22.89 18.11
N THR A 505 -8.46 21.93 18.02
CA THR A 505 -7.06 22.16 17.74
C THR A 505 -6.68 21.45 16.44
N SER A 506 -7.11 20.18 16.30
CA SER A 506 -7.06 19.36 15.07
C SER A 506 -5.67 19.20 14.42
N GLU A 507 -4.59 19.62 15.07
CA GLU A 507 -3.26 19.59 14.50
C GLU A 507 -2.78 18.16 14.21
N ALA A 508 -3.10 17.20 15.08
CA ALA A 508 -2.73 15.80 14.88
C ALA A 508 -3.42 15.19 13.65
N GLN A 509 -4.67 15.59 13.36
CA GLN A 509 -5.41 15.13 12.17
C GLN A 509 -4.69 15.55 10.88
N PHE A 510 -4.18 16.78 10.84
CA PHE A 510 -3.38 17.25 9.70
C PHE A 510 -2.01 16.60 9.67
N ALA A 511 -1.36 16.42 10.83
CA ALA A 511 -0.01 15.85 10.89
C ALA A 511 0.05 14.42 10.36
N HIS A 512 -1.04 13.67 10.52
CA HIS A 512 -1.17 12.32 9.98
C HIS A 512 -1.26 12.28 8.44
N ASN A 513 -1.65 13.39 7.79
CA ASN A 513 -1.85 13.45 6.34
C ASN A 513 -0.62 14.06 5.66
N PRO A 514 0.09 13.33 4.78
CA PRO A 514 1.28 13.85 4.13
C PRO A 514 1.02 15.02 3.16
N GLY A 515 2.05 15.81 2.90
CA GLY A 515 2.02 16.89 1.89
C GLY A 515 1.72 18.28 2.44
N PHE A 516 1.49 18.40 3.76
CA PHE A 516 1.25 19.67 4.43
C PHE A 516 2.41 20.10 5.31
N ASN A 517 2.66 21.41 5.38
CA ASN A 517 3.35 22.00 6.51
C ASN A 517 2.34 22.54 7.52
N ILE A 518 2.58 22.32 8.82
CA ILE A 518 1.65 22.70 9.88
C ILE A 518 2.34 23.64 10.84
N VAL A 519 1.74 24.81 11.03
CA VAL A 519 2.35 25.96 11.69
C VAL A 519 1.42 26.46 12.80
N ILE A 520 1.98 26.63 14.00
CA ILE A 520 1.25 27.12 15.18
C ILE A 520 2.11 28.18 15.89
N PRO A 521 1.98 29.48 15.56
CA PRO A 521 2.74 30.53 16.23
C PRO A 521 2.28 30.74 17.68
N SER A 522 3.22 31.16 18.53
CA SER A 522 2.96 31.44 19.95
C SER A 522 3.08 32.92 20.33
N ASN A 523 3.47 33.78 19.37
CA ASN A 523 3.72 35.20 19.58
C ASN A 523 3.68 36.00 18.26
N ALA A 524 3.54 37.32 18.36
CA ALA A 524 3.38 38.21 17.21
C ALA A 524 4.56 38.16 16.21
N ALA A 525 5.80 38.06 16.69
CA ALA A 525 6.97 37.95 15.82
C ALA A 525 6.99 36.64 15.02
N ASP A 526 6.72 35.52 15.70
CA ASP A 526 6.72 34.22 15.05
C ASP A 526 5.56 34.08 14.06
N ALA A 527 4.39 34.66 14.38
CA ALA A 527 3.25 34.71 13.46
C ALA A 527 3.61 35.39 12.13
N ALA A 528 4.23 36.58 12.17
CA ALA A 528 4.66 37.28 10.97
C ALA A 528 5.72 36.49 10.17
N GLY A 529 6.76 36.00 10.83
CA GLY A 529 7.87 35.32 10.16
C GLY A 529 7.48 33.98 9.53
N LEU A 530 6.66 33.19 10.21
CA LEU A 530 6.19 31.89 9.72
C LEU A 530 5.17 32.06 8.59
N LEU A 531 4.24 33.01 8.71
CA LEU A 531 3.26 33.28 7.65
C LEU A 531 3.94 33.78 6.37
N ARG A 532 4.95 34.66 6.50
CA ARG A 532 5.73 35.10 5.33
C ARG A 532 6.43 33.94 4.64
N PHE A 533 7.02 33.03 5.43
CA PHE A 533 7.63 31.83 4.87
C PHE A 533 6.58 30.95 4.17
N ALA A 534 5.38 30.79 4.74
CA ALA A 534 4.27 30.07 4.12
C ALA A 534 3.86 30.68 2.76
N LEU A 535 3.64 32.00 2.72
CA LEU A 535 3.24 32.76 1.53
C LEU A 535 4.36 32.91 0.47
N ARG A 536 5.58 32.47 0.79
CA ARG A 536 6.69 32.37 -0.19
C ARG A 536 7.05 30.93 -0.49
N SER A 537 6.48 29.97 0.23
CA SER A 537 6.62 28.56 -0.05
C SER A 537 5.74 28.15 -1.23
N LYS A 538 6.17 27.14 -1.99
CA LYS A 538 5.34 26.47 -3.00
C LYS A 538 4.59 25.25 -2.43
N ARG A 539 4.41 25.19 -1.10
CA ARG A 539 3.76 24.08 -0.39
C ARG A 539 2.37 24.44 0.12
N PRO A 540 1.47 23.46 0.22
CA PRO A 540 0.32 23.56 1.09
C PRO A 540 0.74 23.81 2.54
N VAL A 541 0.13 24.80 3.20
CA VAL A 541 0.40 25.13 4.60
C VAL A 541 -0.91 25.23 5.37
N ILE A 542 -0.98 24.56 6.52
CA ILE A 542 -2.03 24.74 7.53
C ILE A 542 -1.49 25.70 8.60
N TYR A 543 -2.02 26.91 8.65
CA TYR A 543 -1.60 27.98 9.53
C TYR A 543 -2.66 28.22 10.61
N LEU A 544 -2.41 27.70 11.81
CA LEU A 544 -3.36 27.69 12.93
C LEU A 544 -2.95 28.74 13.96
N TYR A 545 -3.68 29.85 14.06
CA TYR A 545 -3.33 30.94 14.97
C TYR A 545 -4.13 30.88 16.28
N PRO A 546 -3.49 30.92 17.48
CA PRO A 546 -4.22 30.79 18.73
C PRO A 546 -5.05 32.02 19.11
N LYS A 547 -6.36 31.83 19.33
CA LYS A 547 -7.34 32.91 19.59
C LYS A 547 -6.97 33.83 20.75
N VAL A 548 -6.61 33.24 21.90
CA VAL A 548 -6.28 33.99 23.13
C VAL A 548 -5.03 34.87 22.98
N LEU A 549 -4.16 34.57 22.01
CA LEU A 549 -2.92 35.31 21.80
C LEU A 549 -3.07 36.49 20.83
N LEU A 550 -4.10 36.51 19.98
CA LEU A 550 -4.26 37.44 18.87
C LEU A 550 -4.17 38.92 19.25
N HIS A 551 -4.82 39.29 20.36
CA HIS A 551 -4.94 40.67 20.83
C HIS A 551 -4.17 40.94 22.13
N SER A 552 -3.20 40.08 22.46
CA SER A 552 -2.40 40.23 23.68
C SER A 552 -1.55 41.51 23.63
N SER A 553 -1.83 42.47 24.50
CA SER A 553 -1.08 43.74 24.61
C SER A 553 0.36 43.56 25.14
N THR A 554 0.61 42.47 25.86
CA THR A 554 1.92 42.12 26.44
C THR A 554 2.87 41.45 25.45
N ASP A 555 2.40 41.17 24.24
CA ASP A 555 3.17 40.57 23.15
C ASP A 555 3.00 41.35 21.85
N THR A 556 3.58 42.54 21.84
CA THR A 556 3.54 43.48 20.71
C THR A 556 4.94 43.72 20.14
N ILE A 557 5.02 43.97 18.82
CA ILE A 557 6.26 44.22 18.10
C ILE A 557 6.16 45.43 17.19
N SER A 558 7.29 45.96 16.71
CA SER A 558 7.27 46.92 15.60
C SER A 558 6.71 46.28 14.32
N THR A 559 6.35 47.11 13.33
CA THR A 559 5.97 46.62 12.00
C THR A 559 6.96 45.56 11.50
N PRO A 560 6.48 44.36 11.09
CA PRO A 560 7.35 43.31 10.58
C PRO A 560 8.17 43.79 9.38
N ASP A 561 9.48 43.55 9.44
CA ASP A 561 10.40 43.73 8.31
C ASP A 561 9.97 42.81 7.15
N LYS A 562 10.02 43.30 5.91
CA LYS A 562 9.60 42.60 4.69
C LYS A 562 10.44 41.37 4.37
N ASP A 563 11.63 41.25 4.95
CA ASP A 563 12.55 40.11 4.76
C ASP A 563 12.61 39.18 5.98
N CYS A 564 11.87 39.48 7.06
CA CYS A 564 11.81 38.59 8.22
C CYS A 564 11.01 37.32 7.90
N MET A 565 11.71 36.19 7.73
CA MET A 565 11.09 34.87 7.49
C MET A 565 11.60 33.88 8.52
N ILE A 566 10.74 33.03 9.05
CA ILE A 566 11.14 31.94 9.95
C ILE A 566 10.95 30.63 9.20
N PRO A 567 12.02 29.87 8.92
CA PRO A 567 11.90 28.57 8.27
C PRO A 567 11.10 27.58 9.13
N PHE A 568 10.35 26.71 8.46
CA PHE A 568 9.68 25.59 9.12
C PHE A 568 10.70 24.58 9.69
N GLY A 569 10.34 23.88 10.76
CA GLY A 569 11.22 22.93 11.44
C GLY A 569 12.33 23.57 12.28
N VAL A 570 12.17 24.84 12.67
CA VAL A 570 13.16 25.57 13.49
C VAL A 570 12.51 26.04 14.79
N ALA A 571 12.73 25.26 15.86
CA ALA A 571 12.21 25.57 17.18
C ALA A 571 12.95 26.77 17.83
N ARG A 572 12.33 27.32 18.88
CA ARG A 572 12.91 28.39 19.69
C ARG A 572 13.07 27.95 21.14
N ILE A 573 14.27 28.09 21.67
CA ILE A 573 14.50 28.04 23.12
C ILE A 573 13.98 29.37 23.71
N VAL A 574 12.83 29.33 24.36
CA VAL A 574 12.17 30.49 24.99
C VAL A 574 12.89 30.87 26.28
N LYS A 575 13.26 29.86 27.07
CA LYS A 575 14.00 30.00 28.32
C LYS A 575 15.05 28.90 28.39
N PRO A 576 16.34 29.21 28.55
CA PRO A 576 17.36 28.18 28.75
C PRO A 576 17.24 27.59 30.17
N GLY A 577 17.55 26.31 30.29
CA GLY A 577 17.57 25.57 31.55
C GLY A 577 18.44 24.32 31.47
N GLU A 578 18.60 23.62 32.60
CA GLU A 578 19.52 22.49 32.74
C GLU A 578 18.91 21.27 33.43
N ASP A 579 17.74 21.41 34.08
CA ASP A 579 17.17 20.31 34.87
C ASP A 579 16.13 19.48 34.09
N VAL A 580 15.22 20.15 33.38
CA VAL A 580 14.12 19.51 32.64
C VAL A 580 13.89 20.23 31.31
N THR A 581 13.73 19.48 30.22
CA THR A 581 13.29 19.98 28.92
C THR A 581 11.78 19.97 28.84
N ILE A 582 11.18 21.13 28.61
CA ILE A 582 9.76 21.30 28.26
C ILE A 582 9.65 21.56 26.77
N VAL A 583 8.90 20.72 26.05
CA VAL A 583 8.54 20.94 24.64
C VAL A 583 7.08 21.34 24.55
N THR A 584 6.81 22.47 23.88
CA THR A 584 5.48 23.08 23.83
C THR A 584 5.31 23.94 22.56
N TYR A 585 4.09 24.43 22.30
CA TYR A 585 3.75 25.30 21.18
C TYR A 585 2.38 25.99 21.41
N GLY A 586 2.03 26.96 20.57
CA GLY A 586 0.73 27.65 20.63
C GLY A 586 0.44 28.33 21.97
N ASN A 587 -0.78 28.17 22.50
CA ASN A 587 -1.19 28.79 23.77
C ASN A 587 -0.34 28.32 24.96
N THR A 588 0.10 27.06 24.93
CA THR A 588 0.79 26.43 26.09
C THR A 588 2.19 26.99 26.35
N VAL A 589 2.80 27.72 25.42
CA VAL A 589 4.12 28.36 25.61
C VAL A 589 4.13 29.34 26.79
N LYS A 590 3.09 30.17 26.93
CA LYS A 590 2.98 31.12 28.06
C LYS A 590 2.81 30.37 29.39
N ILE A 591 1.98 29.32 29.39
CA ILE A 591 1.72 28.45 30.55
C ILE A 591 3.03 27.79 31.02
N CYS A 592 3.77 27.17 30.11
CA CYS A 592 5.05 26.53 30.42
C CYS A 592 6.11 27.54 30.90
N THR A 593 6.15 28.75 30.33
CA THR A 593 7.09 29.80 30.77
C THR A 593 6.79 30.27 32.19
N GLN A 594 5.50 30.44 32.54
CA GLN A 594 5.08 30.78 33.89
C GLN A 594 5.34 29.64 34.89
N ALA A 595 4.99 28.40 34.52
CA ALA A 595 5.28 27.22 35.33
C ALA A 595 6.79 27.05 35.57
N ALA A 596 7.63 27.24 34.56
CA ALA A 596 9.09 27.20 34.70
C ALA A 596 9.66 28.36 35.55
N LYS A 597 8.94 29.48 35.68
CA LYS A 597 9.31 30.55 36.64
C LYS A 597 8.99 30.12 38.07
N ILE A 598 7.75 29.67 38.30
CA ILE A 598 7.28 29.20 39.61
C ILE A 598 8.12 28.01 40.09
N ALA A 599 8.39 27.03 39.22
CA ALA A 599 9.20 25.86 39.55
C ALA A 599 10.63 26.24 39.98
N LYS A 600 11.21 27.27 39.37
CA LYS A 600 12.52 27.80 39.78
C LYS A 600 12.46 28.51 41.13
N GLU A 601 11.45 29.34 41.33
CA GLU A 601 11.30 30.16 42.55
C GLU A 601 10.92 29.33 43.79
N GLN A 602 10.05 28.33 43.63
CA GLN A 602 9.50 27.54 44.75
C GLN A 602 10.22 26.21 44.97
N TYR A 603 10.75 25.59 43.90
CA TYR A 603 11.31 24.23 43.95
C TYR A 603 12.75 24.15 43.45
N GLY A 604 13.35 25.27 43.04
CA GLY A 604 14.72 25.31 42.52
C GLY A 604 14.91 24.61 41.16
N ILE A 605 13.84 24.30 40.42
CA ILE A 605 13.90 23.57 39.15
C ILE A 605 14.13 24.54 37.98
N ASN A 606 15.28 24.47 37.34
CA ASN A 606 15.65 25.30 36.19
C ASN A 606 15.31 24.59 34.86
N ALA A 607 14.02 24.66 34.48
CA ALA A 607 13.52 24.04 33.25
C ALA A 607 13.85 24.86 31.99
N GLU A 608 14.29 24.17 30.93
CA GLU A 608 14.43 24.69 29.58
C GLU A 608 13.08 24.61 28.86
N VAL A 609 12.63 25.70 28.24
CA VAL A 609 11.35 25.77 27.53
C VAL A 609 11.61 25.93 26.03
N ILE A 610 11.14 24.97 25.24
CA ILE A 610 11.24 24.93 23.79
C ILE A 610 9.85 25.12 23.19
N ASP A 611 9.75 26.10 22.30
CA ASP A 611 8.60 26.37 21.45
C ASP A 611 8.85 25.80 20.05
N LEU A 612 8.08 24.79 19.66
CA LEU A 612 8.29 24.09 18.38
C LEU A 612 8.00 24.97 17.16
N ARG A 613 7.04 25.90 17.25
CA ARG A 613 6.50 26.75 16.15
C ARG A 613 5.83 26.00 14.99
N THR A 614 6.33 24.83 14.62
CA THR A 614 5.81 23.98 13.55
C THR A 614 5.65 22.56 14.05
N ILE A 615 4.56 21.92 13.60
CA ILE A 615 4.22 20.52 13.94
C ILE A 615 4.77 19.59 12.86
N VAL A 616 4.64 20.00 11.58
CA VAL A 616 5.20 19.28 10.44
C VAL A 616 5.99 20.25 9.55
N PRO A 617 7.32 20.08 9.41
CA PRO A 617 8.19 19.30 10.30
C PRO A 617 8.34 19.97 11.68
N TRP A 618 8.66 19.19 12.71
CA TRP A 618 9.11 19.71 14.01
C TRP A 618 10.64 19.56 14.15
N ASP A 619 11.25 20.34 15.05
CA ASP A 619 12.72 20.39 15.20
C ASP A 619 13.23 19.33 16.18
N GLU A 620 13.32 18.09 15.71
CA GLU A 620 13.85 16.94 16.46
C GLU A 620 15.24 17.22 17.04
N ARG A 621 16.12 17.85 16.26
CA ARG A 621 17.51 18.12 16.64
C ARG A 621 17.59 19.03 17.87
N THR A 622 16.81 20.09 17.91
CA THR A 622 16.79 21.00 19.05
C THR A 622 16.29 20.30 20.32
N VAL A 623 15.24 19.48 20.20
CA VAL A 623 14.70 18.72 21.34
C VAL A 623 15.72 17.69 21.83
N LEU A 624 16.34 16.90 20.95
CA LEU A 624 17.34 15.91 21.31
C LEU A 624 18.56 16.53 22.00
N ASN A 625 19.03 17.69 21.51
CA ASN A 625 20.15 18.41 22.14
C ASN A 625 19.80 18.92 23.53
N SER A 626 18.54 19.34 23.75
CA SER A 626 18.07 19.73 25.06
C SER A 626 17.99 18.52 26.01
N ILE A 627 17.49 17.37 25.54
CA ILE A 627 17.45 16.14 26.32
C ILE A 627 18.86 15.66 26.69
N LYS A 628 19.84 15.75 25.79
CA LYS A 628 21.25 15.45 26.11
C LYS A 628 21.78 16.26 27.30
N LYS A 629 21.30 17.49 27.45
CA LYS A 629 21.67 18.40 28.54
C LYS A 629 20.89 18.09 29.83
N THR A 630 19.57 18.03 29.75
CA THR A 630 18.70 17.95 30.94
C THR A 630 18.50 16.51 31.43
N GLY A 631 18.33 15.59 30.49
CA GLY A 631 17.98 14.20 30.71
C GLY A 631 16.53 13.97 31.14
N LYS A 632 15.66 14.98 31.13
CA LYS A 632 14.24 14.83 31.54
C LYS A 632 13.35 15.56 30.54
N LEU A 633 12.26 14.93 30.12
CA LEU A 633 11.37 15.46 29.08
C LEU A 633 9.94 15.58 29.59
N LEU A 634 9.34 16.76 29.40
CA LEU A 634 7.91 17.04 29.54
C LEU A 634 7.40 17.62 28.23
N VAL A 635 6.39 16.99 27.61
CA VAL A 635 5.72 17.56 26.42
C VAL A 635 4.36 18.11 26.84
N VAL A 636 4.06 19.35 26.45
CA VAL A 636 2.85 20.09 26.83
C VAL A 636 2.16 20.66 25.60
N HIS A 637 0.90 20.30 25.38
CA HIS A 637 0.06 20.87 24.31
C HIS A 637 -1.44 20.76 24.64
N GLU A 638 -2.27 21.52 23.92
CA GLU A 638 -3.72 21.59 24.19
C GLU A 638 -4.58 20.64 23.32
N ASP A 639 -3.98 19.88 22.40
CA ASP A 639 -4.64 18.76 21.71
C ASP A 639 -4.85 17.53 22.61
N ALA A 640 -5.65 16.57 22.12
CA ALA A 640 -5.94 15.30 22.75
C ALA A 640 -4.67 14.51 23.13
N LYS A 641 -4.74 13.74 24.21
CA LYS A 641 -3.63 12.92 24.70
C LYS A 641 -3.37 11.73 23.78
N THR A 642 -4.44 11.08 23.34
CA THR A 642 -4.39 9.91 22.46
C THR A 642 -4.17 10.38 21.04
N CYS A 643 -3.18 9.80 20.36
CA CYS A 643 -2.74 10.17 19.01
C CYS A 643 -2.32 11.65 18.82
N GLY A 644 -2.18 12.43 19.89
CA GLY A 644 -1.63 13.78 19.84
C GLY A 644 -0.11 13.80 19.68
N MET A 645 0.43 14.97 19.30
CA MET A 645 1.85 15.15 19.00
C MET A 645 2.80 14.80 20.15
N ALA A 646 2.36 14.87 21.41
CA ALA A 646 3.18 14.42 22.52
C ALA A 646 3.54 12.93 22.45
N GLY A 647 2.68 12.09 21.85
CA GLY A 647 2.98 10.68 21.62
C GLY A 647 4.17 10.51 20.66
N GLU A 648 4.12 11.22 19.53
CA GLU A 648 5.16 11.19 18.50
C GLU A 648 6.51 11.70 19.03
N ILE A 649 6.52 12.89 19.66
CA ILE A 649 7.74 13.50 20.20
C ILE A 649 8.39 12.58 21.25
N VAL A 650 7.59 11.99 22.15
CA VAL A 650 8.11 11.06 23.15
C VAL A 650 8.67 9.79 22.51
N SER A 651 7.96 9.21 21.54
CA SER A 651 8.41 8.01 20.82
C SER A 651 9.74 8.24 20.11
N GLU A 652 9.87 9.36 19.40
CA GLU A 652 11.08 9.70 18.66
C GLU A 652 12.26 9.97 19.59
N MET A 653 12.02 10.71 20.68
CA MET A 653 13.06 11.04 21.66
C MET A 653 13.52 9.83 22.48
N ILE A 654 12.65 8.83 22.70
CA ILE A 654 13.07 7.54 23.27
C ILE A 654 13.93 6.78 22.25
N THR A 655 13.47 6.67 20.99
CA THR A 655 14.19 5.95 19.94
C THR A 655 15.60 6.50 19.72
N GLN A 656 15.75 7.81 19.58
CA GLN A 656 17.05 8.45 19.33
C GLN A 656 17.86 8.74 20.61
N GLY A 657 17.20 8.92 21.75
CA GLY A 657 17.77 9.58 22.92
C GLY A 657 17.67 8.84 24.25
N HIS A 658 17.19 7.58 24.29
CA HIS A 658 16.99 6.84 25.55
C HIS A 658 18.22 6.85 26.49
N GLN A 659 19.44 6.79 25.96
CA GLN A 659 20.69 6.82 26.73
C GLN A 659 20.91 8.10 27.53
N TYR A 660 20.23 9.19 27.18
CA TYR A 660 20.33 10.48 27.86
C TYR A 660 19.25 10.68 28.93
N LEU A 661 18.19 9.86 28.92
CA LEU A 661 17.05 10.02 29.82
C LEU A 661 17.40 9.56 31.26
N LYS A 662 17.22 10.49 32.19
CA LYS A 662 17.30 10.35 33.65
C LYS A 662 15.92 10.19 34.30
N ALA A 663 14.84 10.21 33.53
CA ALA A 663 13.47 9.93 33.97
C ALA A 663 12.60 9.54 32.77
N PRO A 664 11.53 8.74 32.96
CA PRO A 664 10.53 8.51 31.92
C PRO A 664 9.91 9.84 31.46
N PRO A 665 9.80 10.11 30.15
CA PRO A 665 9.14 11.31 29.65
C PRO A 665 7.68 11.38 30.11
N LEU A 666 7.21 12.59 30.42
CA LEU A 666 5.81 12.85 30.77
C LEU A 666 5.10 13.64 29.67
N ARG A 667 3.79 13.42 29.56
CA ARG A 667 2.89 14.14 28.66
C ARG A 667 1.85 14.87 29.50
N ASN A 668 1.78 16.18 29.38
CA ASN A 668 0.76 17.01 30.02
C ASN A 668 -0.09 17.67 28.93
N THR A 669 -1.18 17.01 28.56
CA THR A 669 -1.99 17.36 27.39
C THR A 669 -3.43 17.58 27.82
N LYS A 670 -4.29 18.01 26.88
CA LYS A 670 -5.73 17.91 27.13
C LYS A 670 -6.12 16.45 27.35
N THR A 671 -7.11 16.18 28.20
CA THR A 671 -7.75 14.85 28.26
C THR A 671 -8.46 14.52 26.95
N ASP A 672 -8.80 13.25 26.74
CA ASP A 672 -9.51 12.78 25.54
C ASP A 672 -11.01 13.07 25.59
N ASP A 673 -11.36 14.25 26.11
CA ASP A 673 -12.73 14.75 26.24
C ASP A 673 -13.02 15.85 25.20
N PHE A 674 -14.29 16.04 24.85
CA PHE A 674 -14.71 17.21 24.09
C PHE A 674 -14.63 18.48 24.96
N ASN A 675 -14.39 19.63 24.34
CA ASN A 675 -14.36 20.90 25.07
C ASN A 675 -15.76 21.29 25.56
N PRO A 676 -16.02 21.30 26.87
CA PRO A 676 -17.32 21.68 27.40
C PRO A 676 -17.51 23.20 27.32
N PHE A 677 -18.77 23.64 27.28
CA PHE A 677 -19.11 25.07 27.31
C PHE A 677 -18.85 25.71 28.68
N GLN A 678 -19.09 24.96 29.78
CA GLN A 678 -18.87 25.46 31.13
C GLN A 678 -17.37 25.68 31.38
N TYR A 679 -17.05 26.87 31.87
CA TYR A 679 -15.66 27.36 31.96
C TYR A 679 -14.75 26.46 32.79
N ASP A 680 -15.13 26.11 34.02
CA ASP A 680 -14.29 25.32 34.93
C ASP A 680 -14.07 23.90 34.40
N LEU A 681 -15.09 23.27 33.81
CA LEU A 681 -14.96 21.98 33.14
C LEU A 681 -13.99 22.06 31.97
N ASN A 682 -14.00 23.15 31.20
CA ASN A 682 -13.06 23.33 30.09
C ASN A 682 -11.64 23.55 30.58
N GLN A 683 -11.46 24.32 31.66
CA GLN A 683 -10.14 24.49 32.28
C GLN A 683 -9.63 23.17 32.89
N ALA A 684 -10.50 22.36 33.49
CA ALA A 684 -10.13 21.11 34.15
C ALA A 684 -9.54 20.06 33.20
N ILE A 685 -9.93 20.08 31.93
CA ILE A 685 -9.42 19.15 30.92
C ILE A 685 -8.15 19.65 30.23
N LEU A 686 -7.81 20.94 30.33
CA LEU A 686 -6.67 21.56 29.65
C LEU A 686 -5.40 21.56 30.53
N PRO A 687 -4.19 21.60 29.93
CA PRO A 687 -2.98 21.86 30.70
C PRO A 687 -3.04 23.20 31.44
N SER A 688 -2.69 23.23 32.72
CA SER A 688 -2.63 24.42 33.55
C SER A 688 -1.21 24.69 34.05
N VAL A 689 -0.97 25.87 34.62
CA VAL A 689 0.32 26.21 35.24
C VAL A 689 0.62 25.24 36.38
N GLU A 690 -0.37 24.95 37.21
CA GLU A 690 -0.29 24.04 38.35
C GLU A 690 0.04 22.62 37.89
N SER A 691 -0.66 22.10 36.86
CA SER A 691 -0.39 20.75 36.35
C SER A 691 1.01 20.64 35.75
N VAL A 692 1.51 21.69 35.07
CA VAL A 692 2.90 21.71 34.57
C VAL A 692 3.89 21.72 35.72
N VAL A 693 3.71 22.56 36.74
CA VAL A 693 4.60 22.60 37.93
C VAL A 693 4.64 21.24 38.62
N GLN A 694 3.48 20.60 38.83
CA GLN A 694 3.41 19.27 39.44
C GLN A 694 4.19 18.23 38.64
N ASN A 695 4.08 18.23 37.31
CA ASN A 695 4.85 17.33 36.46
C ASN A 695 6.36 17.62 36.49
N LEU A 696 6.77 18.88 36.60
CA LEU A 696 8.18 19.25 36.77
C LEU A 696 8.75 18.77 38.10
N VAL A 697 8.02 18.94 39.19
CA VAL A 697 8.40 18.43 40.52
C VAL A 697 8.50 16.91 40.47
N LYS A 698 7.50 16.23 39.90
CA LYS A 698 7.51 14.77 39.72
C LYS A 698 8.73 14.30 38.92
N LEU A 699 9.07 14.96 37.82
CA LEU A 699 10.28 14.66 37.05
C LEU A 699 11.55 14.93 37.87
N GLN A 700 11.56 15.97 38.71
CA GLN A 700 12.71 16.28 39.53
C GLN A 700 12.98 15.24 40.61
N GLU A 701 11.92 14.68 41.21
CA GLU A 701 11.99 13.64 42.24
C GLU A 701 12.60 12.31 41.75
N TYR A 702 12.65 12.06 40.44
CA TYR A 702 13.41 10.93 39.89
C TYR A 702 14.91 11.14 40.17
N LYS A 703 15.41 10.42 41.18
CA LYS A 703 16.84 10.37 41.54
C LYS A 703 17.62 9.61 40.48
N THR A 704 18.81 10.11 40.13
CA THR A 704 19.76 9.48 39.21
C THR A 704 20.19 8.08 39.65
N SER A 705 20.09 7.75 40.94
CA SER A 705 20.31 6.39 41.47
C SER A 705 19.28 5.37 40.97
N ASN A 706 18.09 5.81 40.57
CA ASN A 706 17.05 4.91 40.06
C ASN A 706 17.28 4.50 38.59
N LEU A 707 18.24 5.12 37.90
CA LEU A 707 18.59 4.81 36.50
C LEU A 707 20.08 4.53 36.30
N LYS A 708 20.95 4.90 37.24
CA LYS A 708 22.36 4.50 37.30
C LYS A 708 22.71 3.97 38.69
N GLY A 709 22.72 2.64 38.82
CA GLY A 709 23.49 1.92 39.84
C GLY A 709 22.76 1.54 41.13
N ASP A 710 21.93 0.51 41.04
CA ASP A 710 21.81 -0.53 42.10
C ASP A 710 21.62 -1.94 41.49
N LEU A 711 21.91 -2.11 40.19
CA LEU A 711 21.76 -3.37 39.47
C LEU A 711 23.07 -4.01 38.97
N PHE A 712 24.25 -3.41 39.18
CA PHE A 712 25.50 -3.97 38.64
C PHE A 712 26.78 -3.84 39.46
N ALA A 713 26.78 -3.21 40.64
CA ALA A 713 28.01 -3.07 41.42
C ALA A 713 27.71 -3.03 42.92
N ASP A 714 27.71 -4.20 43.57
CA ASP A 714 28.10 -4.34 44.98
C ASP A 714 28.23 -5.81 45.44
N ASN A 715 28.59 -6.74 44.54
CA ASN A 715 29.05 -8.08 44.91
C ASN A 715 30.33 -8.52 44.18
N LEU A 716 31.15 -7.55 43.79
CA LEU A 716 32.51 -7.78 43.33
C LEU A 716 33.41 -6.77 44.04
N ILE A 717 34.05 -7.22 45.13
CA ILE A 717 35.47 -7.03 45.46
C ILE A 717 35.69 -7.54 46.90
N SER A 718 35.99 -8.83 46.99
CA SER A 718 37.08 -9.37 47.82
C SER A 718 37.51 -10.64 47.07
N ALA A 719 38.70 -10.76 46.48
CA ALA A 719 39.99 -10.54 47.10
C ALA A 719 41.05 -10.04 46.09
N LYS A 720 41.81 -9.05 46.57
CA LYS A 720 43.23 -8.71 46.35
C LYS A 720 43.90 -9.07 45.01
N VAL A 721 44.21 -7.99 44.30
CA VAL A 721 45.17 -7.80 43.22
C VAL A 721 46.59 -8.21 43.65
N GLU A 722 47.24 -9.06 42.85
CA GLU A 722 48.70 -9.08 42.72
C GLU A 722 49.12 -8.40 41.41
N LYS A 723 50.23 -7.66 41.50
CA LYS A 723 50.74 -6.69 40.53
C LYS A 723 51.37 -7.34 39.29
N PRO A 724 51.37 -6.63 38.15
CA PRO A 724 51.85 -7.13 36.86
C PRO A 724 53.39 -7.19 36.80
N LYS A 725 53.93 -8.28 36.26
CA LYS A 725 55.33 -8.37 35.83
C LYS A 725 55.41 -8.41 34.29
N LYS A 726 56.29 -7.53 33.78
CA LYS A 726 56.57 -7.21 32.37
C LYS A 726 57.19 -8.35 31.56
N ILE A 727 56.80 -8.43 30.28
CA ILE A 727 57.59 -8.79 29.07
C ILE A 727 56.92 -7.96 27.94
N GLU A 728 57.47 -6.85 27.45
CA GLU A 728 58.51 -6.64 26.41
C GLU A 728 58.30 -7.33 25.05
N GLU A 729 58.55 -6.55 24.00
CA GLU A 729 58.11 -6.64 22.60
C GLU A 729 58.67 -7.82 21.79
N ILE A 730 57.91 -8.37 20.83
CA ILE A 730 58.40 -8.89 19.51
C ILE A 730 57.23 -8.77 18.50
N LYS A 731 57.21 -7.77 17.61
CA LYS A 731 57.66 -7.76 16.18
C LYS A 731 57.04 -8.81 15.25
N GLU A 732 56.53 -8.31 14.12
CA GLU A 732 56.16 -9.06 12.92
C GLU A 732 57.28 -9.98 12.44
N GLU A 733 56.93 -11.20 12.03
CA GLU A 733 57.68 -11.93 11.01
C GLU A 733 56.75 -12.82 10.15
N LYS A 734 57.18 -12.96 8.89
CA LYS A 734 56.48 -13.47 7.69
C LYS A 734 56.05 -14.95 7.75
N PRO A 735 55.17 -15.39 6.81
CA PRO A 735 54.94 -16.80 6.54
C PRO A 735 56.20 -17.43 5.93
N LYS A 736 56.51 -18.70 6.23
CA LYS A 736 57.30 -19.57 5.33
C LYS A 736 57.28 -21.06 5.70
N GLN A 737 56.73 -21.81 4.74
CA GLN A 737 57.24 -23.04 4.15
C GLN A 737 57.31 -24.32 5.01
N ILE A 738 56.38 -25.23 4.72
CA ILE A 738 56.74 -26.64 4.55
C ILE A 738 56.74 -26.92 3.05
N GLU A 739 57.84 -27.53 2.63
CA GLU A 739 58.29 -27.79 1.28
C GLU A 739 57.41 -28.79 0.52
N GLU A 740 57.50 -28.68 -0.80
CA GLU A 740 56.90 -29.50 -1.83
C GLU A 740 57.19 -31.00 -1.63
N ILE A 741 56.15 -31.82 -1.64
CA ILE A 741 56.25 -33.19 -2.15
C ILE A 741 55.50 -33.26 -3.47
N LYS A 742 56.32 -33.12 -4.52
CA LYS A 742 56.27 -33.80 -5.82
C LYS A 742 54.91 -33.85 -6.54
N LYS A 743 54.76 -32.94 -7.50
CA LYS A 743 54.15 -33.25 -8.80
C LYS A 743 54.89 -34.45 -9.41
N GLU A 744 54.29 -35.62 -9.34
CA GLU A 744 54.40 -36.56 -10.47
C GLU A 744 53.41 -36.10 -11.53
N LYS A 745 53.95 -35.46 -12.56
CA LYS A 745 53.28 -35.35 -13.86
C LYS A 745 53.27 -36.75 -14.47
N LEU A 746 52.12 -37.14 -15.03
CA LEU A 746 51.90 -37.75 -16.36
C LEU A 746 50.49 -38.38 -16.37
N PRO A 747 49.81 -38.54 -17.52
CA PRO A 747 49.57 -37.57 -18.60
C PRO A 747 48.07 -37.54 -18.99
N GLY A 748 47.60 -36.41 -19.49
CA GLY A 748 46.23 -36.24 -20.00
C GLY A 748 45.42 -35.35 -19.06
N GLU A 749 44.90 -34.25 -19.57
CA GLU A 749 43.96 -33.43 -18.81
C GLU A 749 42.64 -34.22 -18.70
N TYR A 750 42.19 -34.57 -17.50
CA TYR A 750 40.88 -35.16 -17.24
C TYR A 750 40.04 -34.16 -16.46
N GLN A 751 38.76 -34.04 -16.80
CA GLN A 751 37.81 -33.19 -16.09
C GLN A 751 36.81 -34.07 -15.31
N ILE A 752 36.55 -33.72 -14.04
CA ILE A 752 35.49 -34.34 -13.24
C ILE A 752 34.16 -33.75 -13.70
N LEU A 753 33.26 -34.60 -14.17
CA LEU A 753 31.89 -34.25 -14.53
C LEU A 753 30.90 -35.03 -13.67
N HIS A 754 29.71 -34.47 -13.50
CA HIS A 754 28.65 -35.11 -12.73
C HIS A 754 27.59 -35.70 -13.66
N ILE A 755 27.19 -36.94 -13.40
CA ILE A 755 26.05 -37.58 -14.05
C ILE A 755 24.85 -37.44 -13.10
N THR A 756 23.83 -36.73 -13.55
CA THR A 756 22.65 -36.38 -12.74
C THR A 756 21.44 -37.23 -13.11
N LEU A 757 20.51 -37.40 -12.17
CA LEU A 757 19.23 -38.06 -12.45
C LEU A 757 18.38 -37.18 -13.41
N PRO A 758 17.99 -37.65 -14.61
CA PRO A 758 17.21 -36.86 -15.56
C PRO A 758 15.73 -36.81 -15.18
N GLN A 759 15.01 -35.78 -15.65
CA GLN A 759 13.57 -35.66 -15.46
C GLN A 759 12.82 -36.50 -16.50
N VAL A 760 12.12 -37.54 -16.07
CA VAL A 760 11.40 -38.45 -16.99
C VAL A 760 9.93 -38.03 -17.20
N SER A 761 9.28 -37.37 -16.22
CA SER A 761 7.94 -36.78 -16.37
C SER A 761 7.80 -35.45 -15.59
N PRO A 762 6.94 -34.50 -16.02
CA PRO A 762 6.84 -33.17 -15.41
C PRO A 762 6.35 -33.17 -13.95
N SER A 763 5.70 -34.26 -13.53
CA SER A 763 5.24 -34.45 -12.15
C SER A 763 6.27 -35.13 -11.25
N ASP A 764 7.35 -35.64 -11.82
CA ASP A 764 8.31 -36.47 -11.09
C ASP A 764 9.37 -35.53 -10.53
N GLN A 765 9.34 -35.35 -9.20
CA GLN A 765 10.30 -34.50 -8.49
C GLN A 765 11.49 -35.31 -7.96
N ASP A 766 11.29 -36.60 -7.71
CA ASP A 766 12.33 -37.55 -7.29
C ASP A 766 12.13 -38.95 -7.88
N SER A 767 13.18 -39.77 -7.78
CA SER A 767 13.11 -41.21 -8.04
C SER A 767 14.01 -41.94 -7.05
N THR A 768 13.57 -43.10 -6.59
CA THR A 768 14.34 -43.93 -5.64
C THR A 768 15.37 -44.73 -6.42
N LEU A 769 16.64 -44.59 -6.08
CA LEU A 769 17.72 -45.41 -6.64
C LEU A 769 17.55 -46.84 -6.15
N ILE A 770 17.08 -47.74 -7.00
CA ILE A 770 16.91 -49.14 -6.61
C ILE A 770 18.25 -49.85 -6.57
N LYS A 771 19.10 -49.60 -7.57
CA LYS A 771 20.30 -50.39 -7.78
C LYS A 771 21.42 -49.62 -8.47
N LEU A 772 22.66 -49.80 -8.00
CA LEU A 772 23.90 -49.28 -8.57
C LEU A 772 24.59 -50.39 -9.37
N ASN A 773 24.70 -50.18 -10.67
CA ASN A 773 25.33 -51.15 -11.56
C ASN A 773 26.82 -50.81 -11.84
N ALA A 774 27.31 -49.63 -11.47
CA ALA A 774 28.72 -49.22 -11.57
C ALA A 774 29.35 -48.88 -10.20
N LYS A 775 30.66 -49.11 -10.03
CA LYS A 775 31.43 -48.86 -8.79
C LYS A 775 32.55 -47.84 -9.00
N ILE A 776 33.03 -47.24 -7.92
CA ILE A 776 34.19 -46.32 -7.95
C ILE A 776 35.43 -47.09 -8.44
N GLY A 777 36.06 -46.58 -9.50
CA GLY A 777 37.16 -47.19 -10.24
C GLY A 777 36.75 -47.87 -11.56
N ASP A 778 35.45 -48.00 -11.85
CA ASP A 778 35.00 -48.65 -13.09
C ASP A 778 35.06 -47.68 -14.27
N HIS A 779 35.67 -48.12 -15.38
CA HIS A 779 35.59 -47.43 -16.67
C HIS A 779 34.29 -47.79 -17.40
N VAL A 780 33.39 -46.82 -17.55
CA VAL A 780 32.08 -46.97 -18.19
C VAL A 780 32.05 -46.26 -19.54
N LYS A 781 31.31 -46.82 -20.50
CA LYS A 781 31.08 -46.19 -21.81
C LYS A 781 29.76 -45.40 -21.83
N GLN A 782 29.67 -44.39 -22.68
CA GLN A 782 28.48 -43.61 -22.96
C GLN A 782 27.36 -44.53 -23.47
N GLY A 783 26.20 -44.44 -22.83
CA GLY A 783 25.04 -45.32 -23.02
C GLY A 783 25.07 -46.59 -22.14
N ALA A 784 26.12 -46.83 -21.34
CA ALA A 784 26.13 -47.98 -20.43
C ALA A 784 25.22 -47.71 -19.22
N ILE A 785 24.35 -48.65 -18.87
CA ILE A 785 23.48 -48.54 -17.70
C ILE A 785 24.31 -48.63 -16.43
N ILE A 786 24.32 -47.55 -15.65
CA ILE A 786 25.13 -47.41 -14.43
C ILE A 786 24.28 -47.46 -13.15
N ALA A 787 22.97 -47.26 -13.24
CA ALA A 787 22.04 -47.37 -12.13
C ALA A 787 20.59 -47.58 -12.59
N GLU A 788 19.72 -48.03 -11.70
CA GLU A 788 18.27 -48.24 -11.95
C GLU A 788 17.45 -47.48 -10.90
N PHE A 789 16.41 -46.79 -11.34
CA PHE A 789 15.57 -45.90 -10.53
C PHE A 789 14.09 -46.26 -10.63
N GLU A 790 13.32 -46.05 -9.55
CA GLU A 790 11.87 -46.17 -9.52
C GLU A 790 11.21 -44.85 -9.18
N ALA A 791 10.36 -44.38 -10.10
CA ALA A 791 9.55 -43.18 -9.99
C ALA A 791 8.08 -43.57 -9.75
N SER A 792 7.27 -42.58 -9.38
CA SER A 792 5.85 -42.75 -9.03
C SER A 792 4.98 -43.43 -10.11
N LYS A 793 5.45 -43.50 -11.36
CA LYS A 793 4.75 -44.07 -12.52
C LYS A 793 5.46 -45.27 -13.17
N GLY A 794 6.58 -45.75 -12.62
CA GLY A 794 7.34 -46.90 -13.12
C GLY A 794 8.85 -46.80 -12.87
N SER A 795 9.58 -47.89 -13.12
CA SER A 795 11.05 -47.91 -13.05
C SER A 795 11.71 -47.61 -14.40
N PHE A 796 12.88 -46.99 -14.36
CA PHE A 796 13.70 -46.68 -15.53
C PHE A 796 15.19 -46.78 -15.22
N GLU A 797 16.00 -46.98 -16.24
CA GLU A 797 17.44 -47.21 -16.12
C GLU A 797 18.21 -45.92 -16.44
N LEU A 798 19.24 -45.61 -15.64
CA LEU A 798 20.12 -44.46 -15.81
C LEU A 798 21.39 -44.90 -16.54
N GLU A 799 21.55 -44.40 -17.76
CA GLU A 799 22.73 -44.61 -18.58
C GLU A 799 23.79 -43.52 -18.35
N SER A 800 25.08 -43.90 -18.44
CA SER A 800 26.17 -42.93 -18.40
C SER A 800 26.16 -42.09 -19.66
N PRO A 801 26.08 -40.75 -19.59
CA PRO A 801 26.19 -39.89 -20.76
C PRO A 801 27.63 -39.71 -21.24
N TYR A 802 28.65 -40.26 -20.56
CA TYR A 802 30.06 -40.05 -20.87
C TYR A 802 30.87 -41.36 -20.86
N ASP A 803 31.88 -41.44 -21.72
CA ASP A 803 32.97 -42.43 -21.64
C ASP A 803 33.99 -41.97 -20.58
N GLY A 804 34.17 -42.70 -19.49
CA GLY A 804 35.08 -42.27 -18.42
C GLY A 804 35.17 -43.21 -17.22
N GLU A 805 36.03 -42.88 -16.26
CA GLU A 805 36.18 -43.64 -15.00
C GLU A 805 35.28 -43.06 -13.91
N ILE A 806 34.44 -43.88 -13.27
CA ILE A 806 33.64 -43.43 -12.13
C ILE A 806 34.57 -43.21 -10.94
N VAL A 807 34.72 -41.95 -10.52
CA VAL A 807 35.61 -41.56 -9.40
C VAL A 807 34.85 -41.28 -8.11
N GLY A 808 33.53 -41.11 -8.19
CA GLY A 808 32.66 -40.90 -7.04
C GLY A 808 31.25 -41.40 -7.28
N ILE A 809 30.63 -41.97 -6.25
CA ILE A 809 29.20 -42.29 -6.22
C ILE A 809 28.59 -41.50 -5.09
N LEU A 810 27.64 -40.63 -5.42
CA LEU A 810 27.10 -39.60 -4.55
C LEU A 810 25.73 -39.96 -3.95
N ALA A 811 25.11 -41.06 -4.41
CA ALA A 811 23.87 -41.62 -3.87
C ALA A 811 23.99 -43.13 -3.69
N LYS A 812 23.32 -43.69 -2.68
CA LYS A 812 23.34 -45.13 -2.36
C LYS A 812 22.04 -45.81 -2.77
N GLU A 813 22.07 -47.12 -2.99
CA GLU A 813 20.85 -47.91 -3.23
C GLU A 813 19.85 -47.73 -2.06
N GLY A 814 18.60 -47.46 -2.41
CA GLY A 814 17.52 -47.06 -1.51
C GLY A 814 17.36 -45.55 -1.34
N ASP A 815 18.31 -44.73 -1.79
CA ASP A 815 18.21 -43.28 -1.65
C ASP A 815 17.22 -42.68 -2.65
N ILE A 816 16.40 -41.75 -2.17
CA ILE A 816 15.53 -40.93 -3.02
C ILE A 816 16.37 -39.80 -3.60
N VAL A 817 16.60 -39.84 -4.91
CA VAL A 817 17.39 -38.84 -5.62
C VAL A 817 16.44 -37.89 -6.34
N LEU A 818 16.58 -36.60 -6.06
CA LEU A 818 15.82 -35.55 -6.75
C LEU A 818 16.31 -35.39 -8.19
N VAL A 819 15.38 -35.07 -9.08
CA VAL A 819 15.69 -34.77 -10.48
C VAL A 819 16.74 -33.65 -10.60
N ASN A 820 17.67 -33.82 -11.53
CA ASN A 820 18.86 -32.99 -11.79
C ASN A 820 19.92 -32.98 -10.69
N LYS A 821 19.83 -33.83 -9.66
CA LYS A 821 20.92 -34.00 -8.68
C LYS A 821 21.96 -35.01 -9.13
N PRO A 822 23.25 -34.77 -8.82
CA PRO A 822 24.33 -35.63 -9.25
C PRO A 822 24.32 -36.96 -8.49
N VAL A 823 24.41 -38.05 -9.24
CA VAL A 823 24.40 -39.43 -8.72
C VAL A 823 25.80 -40.03 -8.80
N PHE A 824 26.56 -39.70 -9.85
CA PHE A 824 27.94 -40.15 -10.04
C PHE A 824 28.87 -38.98 -10.39
N GLU A 825 30.14 -39.10 -10.01
CA GLU A 825 31.25 -38.29 -10.51
C GLU A 825 32.11 -39.16 -11.43
N ILE A 826 32.41 -38.65 -12.62
CA ILE A 826 33.17 -39.39 -13.64
C ILE A 826 34.34 -38.54 -14.15
N HIS A 827 35.52 -39.16 -14.21
CA HIS A 827 36.70 -38.61 -14.89
C HIS A 827 36.60 -38.89 -16.39
N VAL A 828 36.49 -37.82 -17.18
CA VAL A 828 36.44 -37.87 -18.65
C VAL A 828 37.72 -37.26 -19.20
N SER A 829 38.39 -37.91 -20.14
CA SER A 829 39.62 -37.36 -20.75
C SER A 829 39.29 -36.15 -21.65
N ASN A 830 40.09 -35.07 -21.60
CA ASN A 830 39.87 -33.86 -22.39
C ASN A 830 39.94 -34.11 -23.90
N THR A 831 40.63 -35.17 -24.35
CA THR A 831 40.62 -35.61 -25.76
C THR A 831 39.25 -36.12 -26.23
N PHE A 832 38.36 -36.49 -25.31
CA PHE A 832 36.96 -36.78 -25.62
C PHE A 832 36.11 -35.51 -25.61
N LEU A 833 36.35 -34.57 -24.67
CA LEU A 833 35.66 -33.27 -24.57
C LEU A 833 35.92 -32.34 -25.79
N GLU A 834 37.09 -32.41 -26.42
CA GLU A 834 37.37 -31.73 -27.69
C GLU A 834 36.73 -32.40 -28.92
N ASN A 835 36.25 -33.64 -28.77
CA ASN A 835 35.49 -34.38 -29.77
C ASN A 835 33.99 -34.54 -29.41
N ILE A 836 33.52 -33.94 -28.31
CA ILE A 836 32.09 -33.73 -28.08
C ILE A 836 31.66 -32.62 -29.05
N PRO A 837 30.76 -32.90 -30.01
CA PRO A 837 30.33 -31.89 -30.96
C PRO A 837 29.69 -30.72 -30.21
N LYS A 838 30.23 -29.51 -30.37
CA LYS A 838 29.50 -28.27 -30.07
C LYS A 838 28.23 -28.29 -30.92
N GLU A 839 27.08 -28.57 -30.30
CA GLU A 839 25.80 -28.52 -31.00
C GLU A 839 25.49 -27.07 -31.41
N LYS A 840 25.85 -26.77 -32.65
CA LYS A 840 24.98 -26.03 -33.57
C LYS A 840 23.62 -26.73 -33.57
N PRO A 841 22.49 -26.01 -33.71
CA PRO A 841 21.23 -26.66 -34.00
C PRO A 841 21.36 -27.35 -35.37
N ALA A 842 21.52 -28.67 -35.36
CA ALA A 842 21.56 -29.47 -36.57
C ALA A 842 20.12 -29.73 -37.02
N LYS A 843 19.85 -29.46 -38.30
CA LYS A 843 18.65 -29.93 -39.00
C LYS A 843 18.50 -31.45 -38.82
N PRO A 844 17.27 -31.98 -38.75
CA PRO A 844 17.04 -33.42 -38.79
C PRO A 844 17.33 -33.94 -40.22
N THR A 845 18.20 -34.94 -40.33
CA THR A 845 18.45 -35.69 -41.58
C THR A 845 17.83 -37.08 -41.51
N GLU A 846 17.38 -37.52 -42.68
CA GLU A 846 16.32 -38.51 -42.95
C GLU A 846 16.49 -39.93 -42.40
N PRO A 847 15.35 -40.65 -42.20
CA PRO A 847 15.33 -42.05 -41.85
C PRO A 847 15.52 -42.96 -43.07
N GLU A 848 16.45 -43.92 -42.99
CA GLU A 848 16.42 -45.07 -43.90
C GLU A 848 15.34 -46.06 -43.46
N LYS A 849 14.19 -45.90 -44.14
CA LYS A 849 13.21 -46.91 -44.55
C LYS A 849 12.99 -48.11 -43.60
N GLY A 850 11.97 -47.94 -42.76
CA GLY A 850 11.20 -49.02 -42.15
C GLY A 850 9.83 -48.55 -41.66
N LEU A 851 8.95 -48.18 -42.61
CA LEU A 851 7.50 -47.90 -42.46
C LEU A 851 7.07 -46.65 -41.63
N LYS A 852 6.27 -45.82 -42.31
CA LYS A 852 5.75 -44.47 -42.00
C LYS A 852 4.90 -44.37 -40.72
N GLU A 853 4.97 -43.22 -40.02
CA GLU A 853 3.82 -42.51 -39.43
C GLU A 853 4.15 -41.03 -39.09
N GLU A 854 3.22 -40.10 -39.35
CA GLU A 854 3.38 -38.63 -39.25
C GLU A 854 3.26 -38.12 -37.80
N ASN A 855 4.19 -37.27 -37.34
CA ASN A 855 4.16 -36.67 -35.99
C ASN A 855 3.19 -35.47 -35.93
N LYS A 856 2.17 -35.57 -35.07
CA LYS A 856 1.10 -34.58 -34.86
C LYS A 856 1.21 -33.97 -33.45
N GLN A 857 1.33 -32.64 -33.32
CA GLN A 857 1.53 -31.97 -32.02
C GLN A 857 0.18 -31.56 -31.39
N LEU A 858 -0.04 -31.91 -30.12
CA LEU A 858 -1.28 -31.63 -29.37
C LEU A 858 -1.12 -30.43 -28.43
N PHE A 859 -1.87 -29.35 -28.68
CA PHE A 859 -1.92 -28.13 -27.88
C PHE A 859 -3.02 -28.21 -26.80
N PRO A 860 -2.70 -28.07 -25.50
CA PRO A 860 -3.69 -28.10 -24.43
C PRO A 860 -4.39 -26.73 -24.27
N VAL A 861 -5.72 -26.76 -24.19
CA VAL A 861 -6.57 -25.62 -23.81
C VAL A 861 -7.02 -25.80 -22.38
N VAL A 862 -6.75 -24.81 -21.53
CA VAL A 862 -6.99 -24.84 -20.08
C VAL A 862 -8.15 -23.93 -19.67
N VAL A 863 -8.68 -24.12 -18.47
CA VAL A 863 -9.63 -23.17 -17.85
C VAL A 863 -8.89 -21.88 -17.44
N PRO A 864 -9.26 -20.68 -17.95
CA PRO A 864 -8.57 -19.42 -17.63
C PRO A 864 -8.96 -18.84 -16.26
N ARG A 865 -8.04 -18.13 -15.59
CA ARG A 865 -8.30 -17.41 -14.34
C ARG A 865 -8.90 -16.03 -14.62
N ASN A 866 -10.18 -15.82 -14.29
CA ASN A 866 -10.87 -14.55 -14.54
C ASN A 866 -10.95 -13.64 -13.30
N SER A 867 -11.02 -14.19 -12.08
CA SER A 867 -10.91 -13.46 -10.82
C SER A 867 -9.77 -14.03 -9.95
N PRO A 868 -9.10 -13.19 -9.11
CA PRO A 868 -8.08 -13.65 -8.16
C PRO A 868 -8.58 -14.70 -7.14
N SER A 869 -9.91 -14.82 -7.00
CA SER A 869 -10.59 -15.76 -6.09
C SER A 869 -11.14 -17.01 -6.78
N ASP A 870 -10.91 -17.19 -8.08
CA ASP A 870 -11.40 -18.38 -8.81
C ASP A 870 -10.38 -19.51 -8.64
N GLU A 871 -10.76 -20.53 -7.87
CA GLU A 871 -9.95 -21.73 -7.65
C GLU A 871 -10.35 -22.86 -8.63
N ASP A 872 -11.63 -22.91 -9.01
CA ASP A 872 -12.20 -23.88 -9.95
C ASP A 872 -13.34 -23.28 -10.80
N ALA A 873 -13.70 -23.98 -11.89
CA ALA A 873 -14.85 -23.66 -12.73
C ALA A 873 -15.57 -24.95 -13.17
N THR A 874 -16.89 -24.93 -13.18
CA THR A 874 -17.72 -26.05 -13.67
C THR A 874 -17.86 -25.95 -15.18
N ILE A 875 -17.56 -27.02 -15.92
CA ILE A 875 -17.83 -27.06 -17.36
C ILE A 875 -19.32 -27.29 -17.58
N VAL A 876 -20.06 -26.26 -17.99
CA VAL A 876 -21.52 -26.36 -18.20
C VAL A 876 -21.82 -27.15 -19.46
N LYS A 877 -21.09 -26.89 -20.55
CA LYS A 877 -21.31 -27.55 -21.84
C LYS A 877 -20.11 -27.41 -22.79
N PHE A 878 -19.79 -28.45 -23.55
CA PHE A 878 -18.86 -28.34 -24.68
C PHE A 878 -19.60 -27.93 -25.97
N LEU A 879 -19.04 -26.96 -26.67
CA LEU A 879 -19.56 -26.44 -27.94
C LEU A 879 -18.91 -27.10 -29.16
N VAL A 880 -17.91 -27.95 -28.92
CA VAL A 880 -17.16 -28.71 -29.93
C VAL A 880 -17.08 -30.18 -29.53
N LYS A 881 -16.86 -31.07 -30.50
CA LYS A 881 -16.69 -32.51 -30.31
C LYS A 881 -15.29 -32.95 -30.75
N PRO A 882 -14.80 -34.12 -30.29
CA PRO A 882 -13.61 -34.73 -30.86
C PRO A 882 -13.71 -34.83 -32.39
N ASP A 883 -12.60 -34.56 -33.06
CA ASP A 883 -12.38 -34.39 -34.50
C ASP A 883 -12.92 -33.10 -35.16
N ASP A 884 -13.56 -32.18 -34.42
CA ASP A 884 -13.95 -30.88 -34.97
C ASP A 884 -12.75 -30.00 -35.31
N ILE A 885 -12.81 -29.31 -36.44
CA ILE A 885 -11.81 -28.31 -36.84
C ILE A 885 -12.19 -26.96 -36.22
N VAL A 886 -11.30 -26.40 -35.41
CA VAL A 886 -11.51 -25.15 -34.67
C VAL A 886 -10.51 -24.09 -35.10
N LYS A 887 -10.97 -22.84 -35.16
CA LYS A 887 -10.14 -21.66 -35.44
C LYS A 887 -9.79 -20.90 -34.16
N ILE A 888 -8.72 -20.10 -34.19
CA ILE A 888 -8.40 -19.19 -33.09
C ILE A 888 -9.61 -18.32 -32.72
N ASP A 889 -9.84 -18.15 -31.42
CA ASP A 889 -10.98 -17.49 -30.79
C ASP A 889 -12.36 -18.14 -30.99
N GLN A 890 -12.44 -19.32 -31.61
CA GLN A 890 -13.69 -20.08 -31.70
C GLN A 890 -14.12 -20.61 -30.32
N PRO A 891 -15.38 -20.42 -29.88
CA PRO A 891 -15.91 -21.00 -28.66
C PRO A 891 -15.77 -22.53 -28.61
N LEU A 892 -15.29 -23.05 -27.49
CA LEU A 892 -15.04 -24.47 -27.27
C LEU A 892 -15.89 -25.05 -26.14
N ALA A 893 -16.08 -24.32 -25.04
CA ALA A 893 -16.88 -24.77 -23.90
C ALA A 893 -17.42 -23.57 -23.10
N ASP A 894 -18.62 -23.68 -22.56
CA ASP A 894 -19.18 -22.75 -21.58
C ASP A 894 -18.91 -23.24 -20.16
N CYS A 895 -18.49 -22.34 -19.29
CA CYS A 895 -18.09 -22.62 -17.92
C CYS A 895 -18.76 -21.66 -16.94
N GLU A 896 -18.93 -22.10 -15.70
CA GLU A 896 -19.48 -21.31 -14.59
C GLU A 896 -18.53 -21.36 -13.39
N ALA A 897 -18.14 -20.19 -12.89
CA ALA A 897 -17.33 -20.03 -11.69
C ALA A 897 -18.04 -19.11 -10.69
N ASN A 898 -17.45 -18.98 -9.50
CA ASN A 898 -18.04 -18.33 -8.33
C ASN A 898 -18.58 -16.89 -8.58
N LYS A 899 -18.04 -16.16 -9.56
CA LYS A 899 -18.45 -14.78 -9.88
C LYS A 899 -19.14 -14.59 -11.23
N GLY A 900 -19.40 -15.67 -11.98
CA GLY A 900 -20.12 -15.60 -13.25
C GLY A 900 -19.74 -16.69 -14.23
N SER A 901 -20.46 -16.74 -15.36
CA SER A 901 -20.20 -17.66 -16.46
C SER A 901 -19.26 -17.06 -17.50
N PHE A 902 -18.47 -17.90 -18.17
CA PHE A 902 -17.55 -17.49 -19.24
C PHE A 902 -17.32 -18.64 -20.22
N THR A 903 -16.88 -18.31 -21.44
CA THR A 903 -16.66 -19.29 -22.50
C THR A 903 -15.16 -19.46 -22.76
N ILE A 904 -14.69 -20.71 -22.76
CA ILE A 904 -13.34 -21.09 -23.19
C ILE A 904 -13.30 -21.05 -24.72
N THR A 905 -12.33 -20.35 -25.29
CA THR A 905 -12.12 -20.24 -26.75
C THR A 905 -10.81 -20.88 -27.18
N SER A 906 -10.71 -21.28 -28.45
CA SER A 906 -9.50 -21.91 -28.99
C SER A 906 -8.35 -20.91 -29.11
N PRO A 907 -7.16 -21.19 -28.55
CA PRO A 907 -5.99 -20.33 -28.72
C PRO A 907 -5.23 -20.59 -30.04
N VAL A 908 -5.59 -21.63 -30.79
CA VAL A 908 -4.87 -22.08 -32.00
C VAL A 908 -5.86 -22.54 -33.08
N ASN A 909 -5.41 -22.55 -34.34
CA ASN A 909 -6.12 -23.27 -35.40
C ASN A 909 -5.72 -24.74 -35.33
N GLY A 910 -6.69 -25.66 -35.32
CA GLY A 910 -6.36 -27.08 -35.30
C GLY A 910 -7.58 -27.97 -35.20
N ARG A 911 -7.36 -29.26 -34.97
CA ARG A 911 -8.42 -30.24 -34.81
C ARG A 911 -8.54 -30.68 -33.36
N VAL A 912 -9.71 -30.56 -32.75
CA VAL A 912 -9.96 -31.06 -31.40
C VAL A 912 -9.74 -32.57 -31.40
N ARG A 913 -8.76 -33.07 -30.66
CA ARG A 913 -8.46 -34.50 -30.59
C ARG A 913 -9.04 -35.16 -29.37
N GLN A 914 -9.05 -34.43 -28.25
CA GLN A 914 -9.50 -35.00 -27.00
C GLN A 914 -10.16 -33.93 -26.14
N ILE A 915 -11.31 -34.26 -25.58
CA ILE A 915 -11.93 -33.53 -24.49
C ILE A 915 -11.61 -34.33 -23.22
N LEU A 916 -11.01 -33.67 -22.24
CA LEU A 916 -10.35 -34.33 -21.10
C LEU A 916 -11.21 -34.39 -19.84
N VAL A 917 -12.35 -33.71 -19.84
CA VAL A 917 -13.28 -33.57 -18.71
C VAL A 917 -14.72 -33.68 -19.21
N ASN A 918 -15.66 -34.02 -18.33
CA ASN A 918 -17.07 -34.19 -18.70
C ASN A 918 -17.87 -32.89 -18.46
N GLU A 919 -19.01 -32.76 -19.14
CA GLU A 919 -19.98 -31.71 -18.81
C GLU A 919 -20.53 -31.93 -17.39
N GLY A 920 -20.63 -30.87 -16.61
CA GLY A 920 -20.96 -30.86 -15.18
C GLY A 920 -19.77 -31.04 -14.24
N GLU A 921 -18.56 -31.26 -14.75
CA GLU A 921 -17.36 -31.49 -13.95
C GLU A 921 -16.73 -30.17 -13.47
N ILE A 922 -16.37 -30.11 -12.19
CA ILE A 922 -15.65 -28.97 -11.58
C ILE A 922 -14.16 -29.16 -11.86
N VAL A 923 -13.56 -28.21 -12.58
CA VAL A 923 -12.18 -28.28 -13.03
C VAL A 923 -11.39 -27.14 -12.42
N PRO A 924 -10.25 -27.41 -11.75
CA PRO A 924 -9.38 -26.36 -11.26
C PRO A 924 -8.88 -25.46 -12.40
N VAL A 925 -8.69 -24.18 -12.11
CA VAL A 925 -8.16 -23.24 -13.09
C VAL A 925 -6.75 -23.67 -13.52
N GLU A 926 -6.40 -23.44 -14.79
CA GLU A 926 -5.13 -23.84 -15.44
C GLU A 926 -4.96 -25.34 -15.73
N VAL A 927 -5.99 -26.16 -15.49
CA VAL A 927 -6.01 -27.58 -15.89
C VAL A 927 -6.49 -27.73 -17.35
N PRO A 928 -5.83 -28.56 -18.19
CA PRO A 928 -6.25 -28.81 -19.56
C PRO A 928 -7.61 -29.51 -19.65
N VAL A 929 -8.53 -28.93 -20.43
CA VAL A 929 -9.87 -29.47 -20.68
C VAL A 929 -10.06 -29.96 -22.12
N ILE A 930 -9.29 -29.44 -23.08
CA ILE A 930 -9.31 -29.87 -24.49
C ILE A 930 -7.88 -29.97 -25.02
N ARG A 931 -7.57 -30.96 -25.86
CA ARG A 931 -6.34 -31.02 -26.66
C ARG A 931 -6.66 -30.84 -28.13
N ILE A 932 -5.98 -29.89 -28.77
CA ILE A 932 -6.13 -29.56 -30.18
C ILE A 932 -4.86 -29.97 -30.92
N GLU A 933 -4.99 -30.83 -31.93
CA GLU A 933 -3.92 -31.15 -32.86
C GLU A 933 -3.67 -29.98 -33.80
N VAL A 934 -2.44 -29.49 -33.76
CA VAL A 934 -1.96 -28.38 -34.59
C VAL A 934 -0.97 -28.96 -35.59
N SER A 935 -1.10 -28.57 -36.86
CA SER A 935 -0.10 -28.91 -37.88
C SER A 935 0.91 -27.75 -38.01
N ASP A 936 2.19 -28.07 -38.18
CA ASP A 936 3.34 -27.15 -38.14
C ASP A 936 3.25 -25.93 -39.09
N LYS A 937 2.32 -25.94 -40.06
CA LYS A 937 2.11 -24.82 -40.99
C LYS A 937 1.29 -23.65 -40.43
N SER A 938 0.81 -23.71 -39.18
CA SER A 938 -0.11 -22.70 -38.63
C SER A 938 0.49 -21.74 -37.59
N LEU A 939 1.77 -21.87 -37.24
CA LEU A 939 2.45 -21.07 -36.20
C LEU A 939 3.25 -19.86 -36.73
N THR A 940 3.31 -19.66 -38.04
CA THR A 940 3.87 -18.43 -38.63
C THR A 940 2.85 -17.83 -39.59
N GLY A 941 2.23 -16.73 -39.17
CA GLY A 941 1.26 -16.02 -39.99
C GLY A 941 1.95 -15.17 -41.07
N GLU A 942 2.55 -15.79 -42.09
CA GLU A 942 2.95 -15.13 -43.34
C GLU A 942 2.91 -16.13 -44.51
N ASP A 943 1.80 -16.18 -45.25
CA ASP A 943 1.78 -16.72 -46.62
C ASP A 943 1.87 -15.55 -47.60
N LYS A 944 3.06 -15.23 -48.13
CA LYS A 944 3.19 -14.60 -49.47
C LYS A 944 4.46 -15.00 -50.23
N ILE A 945 4.18 -15.53 -51.41
CA ILE A 945 4.96 -15.80 -52.63
C ILE A 945 6.09 -14.79 -52.93
N SER A 946 7.31 -15.28 -53.19
CA SER A 946 8.13 -15.11 -54.42
C SER A 946 9.65 -15.11 -54.19
N GLU A 947 10.35 -15.57 -55.22
CA GLU A 947 11.77 -15.93 -55.31
C GLU A 947 12.81 -14.78 -55.27
N LYS A 948 14.02 -15.17 -54.83
CA LYS A 948 15.38 -14.72 -55.22
C LYS A 948 15.82 -13.29 -54.88
N SER A 949 16.87 -13.17 -54.05
CA SER A 949 18.27 -13.00 -54.47
C SER A 949 19.18 -12.60 -53.30
N ASN A 950 20.44 -13.04 -53.38
CA ASN A 950 21.54 -12.76 -52.45
C ASN A 950 21.87 -11.26 -52.36
N GLU A 951 22.29 -10.79 -51.17
CA GLU A 951 23.63 -10.21 -50.97
C GLU A 951 23.94 -9.90 -49.49
N LYS A 952 25.23 -10.02 -49.15
CA LYS A 952 25.83 -9.83 -47.82
C LYS A 952 25.93 -8.34 -47.46
N VAL A 953 26.00 -8.00 -46.17
CA VAL A 953 27.18 -7.40 -45.49
C VAL A 953 26.84 -6.90 -44.06
N ASN A 954 27.70 -7.33 -43.13
CA ASN A 954 28.12 -6.82 -41.81
C ASN A 954 27.12 -6.21 -40.82
N GLN A 955 27.05 -6.86 -39.64
CA GLN A 955 26.79 -6.22 -38.35
C GLN A 955 27.99 -6.43 -37.42
N GLN A 956 28.51 -5.32 -36.90
CA GLN A 956 29.37 -5.26 -35.72
C GLN A 956 28.52 -5.28 -34.44
N GLU A 957 29.14 -5.85 -33.41
CA GLU A 957 28.65 -6.17 -32.07
C GLU A 957 28.22 -4.95 -31.24
N SER A 958 27.26 -5.14 -30.33
CA SER A 958 27.41 -4.72 -28.92
C SER A 958 26.27 -5.24 -28.01
N GLN A 959 26.59 -6.33 -27.31
CA GLN A 959 26.36 -6.65 -25.89
C GLN A 959 25.15 -6.05 -25.12
N SER A 960 24.29 -6.93 -24.62
CA SER A 960 23.38 -6.70 -23.50
C SER A 960 23.80 -7.55 -22.29
N ILE A 961 24.01 -6.93 -21.13
CA ILE A 961 24.16 -7.62 -19.84
C ILE A 961 22.76 -7.80 -19.23
N SER A 962 22.42 -9.05 -18.91
CA SER A 962 21.19 -9.44 -18.22
C SER A 962 21.31 -9.24 -16.70
N GLN A 963 20.21 -8.90 -16.03
CA GLN A 963 20.06 -9.03 -14.59
C GLN A 963 19.19 -10.25 -14.28
N LYS A 964 19.68 -11.13 -13.41
CA LYS A 964 19.08 -12.41 -12.97
C LYS A 964 17.82 -12.21 -12.12
N GLU A 965 16.83 -13.09 -12.33
CA GLU A 965 15.71 -13.33 -11.40
C GLU A 965 16.16 -14.14 -10.17
N PRO A 966 15.47 -14.03 -9.01
CA PRO A 966 15.84 -14.75 -7.79
C PRO A 966 15.43 -16.23 -7.86
N GLU A 967 16.33 -17.11 -7.42
CA GLU A 967 16.10 -18.56 -7.32
C GLU A 967 15.17 -18.90 -6.14
N TYR A 968 14.25 -19.84 -6.36
CA TYR A 968 13.37 -20.40 -5.32
C TYR A 968 13.70 -21.89 -5.09
N GLN A 969 13.52 -22.34 -3.85
CA GLN A 969 13.69 -23.73 -3.44
C GLN A 969 12.32 -24.31 -3.08
N GLU A 970 11.93 -25.42 -3.71
CA GLU A 970 10.73 -26.18 -3.33
C GLU A 970 11.01 -27.08 -2.12
N VAL A 971 10.06 -27.12 -1.17
CA VAL A 971 10.15 -27.90 0.08
C VAL A 971 8.91 -28.80 0.18
N ILE A 972 9.12 -30.12 0.29
CA ILE A 972 8.04 -31.12 0.43
C ILE A 972 7.71 -31.30 1.91
N LEU A 973 6.43 -31.19 2.27
CA LEU A 973 5.96 -31.37 3.65
C LEU A 973 5.87 -32.86 4.03
N SER A 974 6.30 -33.19 5.25
CA SER A 974 6.24 -34.55 5.79
C SER A 974 4.82 -35.00 6.17
N LYS A 975 4.61 -36.31 6.36
CA LYS A 975 3.31 -36.84 6.84
C LYS A 975 2.90 -36.24 8.21
N PRO A 976 3.78 -36.13 9.23
CA PRO A 976 3.46 -35.40 10.46
C PRO A 976 3.09 -33.93 10.22
N GLN A 977 3.81 -33.21 9.34
CA GLN A 977 3.50 -31.82 9.01
C GLN A 977 2.12 -31.67 8.35
N LEU A 978 1.78 -32.55 7.41
CA LEU A 978 0.45 -32.61 6.79
C LEU A 978 -0.65 -32.94 7.81
N GLN A 979 -0.38 -33.86 8.76
CA GLN A 979 -1.32 -34.22 9.82
C GLN A 979 -1.57 -33.06 10.80
N VAL A 980 -0.52 -32.34 11.20
CA VAL A 980 -0.65 -31.13 12.03
C VAL A 980 -1.45 -30.07 11.30
N GLY A 981 -1.18 -29.86 10.00
CA GLY A 981 -1.96 -28.96 9.14
C GLY A 981 -3.44 -29.33 9.08
N ALA A 982 -3.76 -30.61 8.89
CA ALA A 982 -5.13 -31.11 8.87
C ALA A 982 -5.84 -30.94 10.22
N LEU A 983 -5.16 -31.21 11.34
CA LEU A 983 -5.71 -31.00 12.69
C LEU A 983 -5.97 -29.53 12.99
N ALA A 984 -5.06 -28.64 12.58
CA ALA A 984 -5.21 -27.20 12.74
C ALA A 984 -6.41 -26.67 11.95
N LEU A 985 -6.54 -27.06 10.67
CA LEU A 985 -7.66 -26.70 9.82
C LEU A 985 -8.99 -27.20 10.41
N LYS A 986 -9.03 -28.46 10.86
CA LYS A 986 -10.20 -29.05 11.50
C LYS A 986 -10.58 -28.33 12.79
N SER A 987 -9.60 -27.95 13.62
CA SER A 987 -9.82 -27.17 14.83
C SER A 987 -10.48 -25.83 14.54
N GLN A 988 -9.97 -25.09 13.55
CA GLN A 988 -10.51 -23.79 13.13
C GLN A 988 -11.95 -23.87 12.63
N LEU A 989 -12.31 -24.97 11.95
CA LEU A 989 -13.65 -25.17 11.40
C LEU A 989 -14.67 -25.67 12.44
N GLU A 990 -14.25 -26.58 13.34
CA GLU A 990 -15.20 -27.35 14.18
C GLU A 990 -15.18 -26.98 15.67
N THR A 991 -14.19 -26.20 16.14
CA THR A 991 -14.01 -25.91 17.56
C THR A 991 -14.14 -24.41 17.83
N PRO A 992 -15.20 -23.97 18.54
CA PRO A 992 -15.32 -22.59 18.99
C PRO A 992 -14.26 -22.29 20.06
N THR A 993 -13.11 -21.78 19.65
CA THR A 993 -11.96 -21.59 20.55
C THR A 993 -11.95 -20.18 21.15
N VAL A 994 -11.59 -20.11 22.43
CA VAL A 994 -11.25 -18.85 23.12
C VAL A 994 -9.91 -19.02 23.82
N ASN A 995 -9.12 -17.97 23.86
CA ASN A 995 -7.81 -17.94 24.50
C ASN A 995 -7.80 -17.01 25.72
N ILE A 996 -7.04 -17.39 26.74
CA ILE A 996 -6.72 -16.58 27.90
C ILE A 996 -5.26 -16.79 28.29
N GLN A 997 -4.62 -15.76 28.83
CA GLN A 997 -3.20 -15.82 29.19
C GLN A 997 -2.96 -15.28 30.60
N THR A 998 -1.96 -15.82 31.27
CA THR A 998 -1.46 -15.33 32.56
C THR A 998 0.06 -15.38 32.58
N GLU A 999 0.65 -14.55 33.43
CA GLU A 999 2.09 -14.49 33.65
C GLU A 999 2.42 -15.20 34.97
N VAL A 1000 3.48 -16.00 34.98
CA VAL A 1000 3.88 -16.85 36.12
C VAL A 1000 5.28 -16.48 36.57
N ASN A 1001 5.46 -16.20 37.86
CA ASN A 1001 6.79 -15.95 38.43
C ASN A 1001 7.57 -17.26 38.66
N MET A 1002 8.51 -17.55 37.77
CA MET A 1002 9.34 -18.75 37.79
C MET A 1002 10.65 -18.61 38.60
N THR A 1003 10.93 -17.44 39.19
CA THR A 1003 12.20 -17.12 39.85
C THR A 1003 12.59 -18.15 40.91
N LYS A 1004 11.64 -18.53 41.78
CA LYS A 1004 11.86 -19.53 42.85
C LYS A 1004 12.20 -20.91 42.26
N ILE A 1005 11.39 -21.35 41.30
CA ILE A 1005 11.50 -22.68 40.69
C ILE A 1005 12.77 -22.83 39.87
N GLU A 1006 13.16 -21.82 39.10
CA GLU A 1006 14.42 -21.88 38.35
C GLU A 1006 15.63 -21.95 39.27
N LYS A 1007 15.61 -21.22 40.38
CA LYS A 1007 16.67 -21.30 41.39
C LYS A 1007 16.75 -22.70 41.99
N GLN A 1008 15.63 -23.28 42.41
CA GLN A 1008 15.59 -24.63 42.96
C GLN A 1008 16.01 -25.69 41.93
N ARG A 1009 15.50 -25.63 40.70
CA ARG A 1009 15.86 -26.56 39.62
C ARG A 1009 17.36 -26.50 39.31
N ASN A 1010 17.94 -25.31 39.24
CA ASN A 1010 19.37 -25.15 38.99
C ASN A 1010 20.25 -25.71 40.11
N GLN A 1011 19.79 -25.66 41.36
CA GLN A 1011 20.48 -26.25 42.51
C GLN A 1011 20.36 -27.79 42.55
N LEU A 1012 19.24 -28.34 42.11
CA LEU A 1012 18.92 -29.77 42.27
C LEU A 1012 19.20 -30.61 41.02
N LYS A 1013 19.18 -30.03 39.82
CA LYS A 1013 19.24 -30.78 38.54
C LYS A 1013 20.40 -31.78 38.47
N LYS A 1014 21.62 -31.39 38.88
CA LYS A 1014 22.79 -32.28 38.89
C LYS A 1014 22.63 -33.44 39.87
N LYS A 1015 22.13 -33.18 41.08
CA LYS A 1015 21.91 -34.20 42.11
C LYS A 1015 20.84 -35.21 41.69
N ILE A 1016 19.78 -34.75 41.02
CA ILE A 1016 18.71 -35.61 40.52
C ILE A 1016 19.23 -36.49 39.38
N GLU A 1017 20.00 -35.91 38.46
CA GLU A 1017 20.62 -36.62 37.34
C GLU A 1017 21.60 -37.69 37.82
N GLU A 1018 22.43 -37.38 38.81
CA GLU A 1018 23.38 -38.33 39.42
C GLU A 1018 22.67 -39.46 40.20
N LYS A 1019 21.58 -39.14 40.91
CA LYS A 1019 20.90 -40.11 41.80
C LYS A 1019 19.85 -40.97 41.10
N TYR A 1020 19.12 -40.41 40.15
CA TYR A 1020 17.98 -41.06 39.50
C TYR A 1020 18.18 -41.26 37.99
N HIS A 1021 19.25 -40.70 37.39
CA HIS A 1021 19.49 -40.74 35.93
C HIS A 1021 18.37 -40.07 35.11
N VAL A 1022 17.78 -38.99 35.64
CA VAL A 1022 16.66 -38.24 35.05
C VAL A 1022 17.03 -36.77 34.88
N HIS A 1023 16.73 -36.19 33.72
CA HIS A 1023 16.97 -34.77 33.45
C HIS A 1023 15.69 -33.95 33.68
N VAL A 1024 15.66 -33.17 34.76
CA VAL A 1024 14.50 -32.32 35.09
C VAL A 1024 14.58 -30.98 34.34
N THR A 1025 13.71 -30.83 33.35
CA THR A 1025 13.54 -29.63 32.52
C THR A 1025 12.45 -28.71 33.08
N VAL A 1026 12.40 -27.48 32.56
CA VAL A 1026 11.31 -26.54 32.87
C VAL A 1026 9.97 -27.08 32.34
N THR A 1027 9.98 -27.71 31.17
CA THR A 1027 8.79 -28.34 30.58
C THR A 1027 8.22 -29.42 31.50
N ASP A 1028 9.07 -30.25 32.13
CA ASP A 1028 8.61 -31.29 33.06
C ASP A 1028 7.85 -30.71 34.26
N ILE A 1029 8.33 -29.59 34.79
CA ILE A 1029 7.73 -28.89 35.94
C ILE A 1029 6.37 -28.29 35.54
N ILE A 1030 6.27 -27.71 34.35
CA ILE A 1030 5.01 -27.15 33.83
C ILE A 1030 4.00 -28.26 33.59
N LEU A 1031 4.41 -29.34 32.92
CA LEU A 1031 3.55 -30.51 32.70
C LEU A 1031 3.07 -31.10 34.03
N TRP A 1032 3.93 -31.13 35.05
CA TRP A 1032 3.55 -31.56 36.39
C TRP A 1032 2.53 -30.64 37.06
N ALA A 1033 2.69 -29.32 36.95
CA ALA A 1033 1.71 -28.35 37.45
C ALA A 1033 0.35 -28.52 36.79
N VAL A 1034 0.31 -28.71 35.46
CA VAL A 1034 -0.91 -28.99 34.70
C VAL A 1034 -1.55 -30.31 35.16
N ASN A 1035 -0.76 -31.37 35.34
CA ASN A 1035 -1.24 -32.65 35.89
C ASN A 1035 -1.90 -32.47 37.27
N LYS A 1036 -1.34 -31.64 38.14
CA LYS A 1036 -1.89 -31.37 39.48
C LYS A 1036 -3.15 -30.50 39.44
N ALA A 1037 -3.16 -29.44 38.63
CA ALA A 1037 -4.35 -28.63 38.42
C ALA A 1037 -5.53 -29.49 37.90
N MET A 1038 -5.26 -30.40 36.96
CA MET A 1038 -6.26 -31.34 36.42
C MET A 1038 -6.78 -32.36 37.43
N GLN A 1039 -6.16 -32.54 38.60
CA GLN A 1039 -6.64 -33.47 39.65
C GLN A 1039 -7.65 -32.83 40.60
N THR A 1040 -7.73 -31.50 40.65
CA THR A 1040 -8.72 -30.79 41.48
C THR A 1040 -10.14 -31.04 40.96
N ASP A 1041 -11.11 -31.11 41.87
CA ASP A 1041 -12.49 -31.47 41.53
C ASP A 1041 -13.13 -30.48 40.56
N HIS A 1042 -12.87 -29.18 40.74
CA HIS A 1042 -13.43 -28.12 39.90
C HIS A 1042 -12.79 -28.02 38.51
N ASN A 1043 -11.62 -28.64 38.28
CA ASN A 1043 -10.98 -28.71 36.96
C ASN A 1043 -11.12 -30.09 36.29
N SER A 1044 -11.91 -30.99 36.90
CA SER A 1044 -12.07 -32.37 36.44
C SER A 1044 -12.50 -32.51 34.98
N THR A 1045 -13.22 -31.53 34.45
CA THR A 1045 -13.71 -31.51 33.06
C THR A 1045 -12.59 -31.42 32.03
N PHE A 1046 -11.42 -30.84 32.34
CA PHE A 1046 -10.25 -30.85 31.44
C PHE A 1046 -9.66 -32.25 31.22
N ARG A 1047 -10.12 -33.27 31.96
CA ARG A 1047 -9.83 -34.70 31.70
C ARG A 1047 -10.82 -35.33 30.71
N GLY A 1048 -11.68 -34.50 30.11
CA GLY A 1048 -12.77 -34.91 29.24
C GLY A 1048 -12.38 -34.94 27.77
N ILE A 1049 -13.01 -35.86 27.04
CA ILE A 1049 -12.96 -35.93 25.57
C ILE A 1049 -14.39 -35.82 25.04
N LEU A 1050 -14.61 -34.93 24.08
CA LEU A 1050 -15.90 -34.80 23.39
C LEU A 1050 -16.10 -35.98 22.42
N ASP A 1051 -17.33 -36.47 22.33
CA ASP A 1051 -17.71 -37.43 21.30
C ASP A 1051 -17.71 -36.80 19.90
N LYS A 1052 -17.79 -37.64 18.85
CA LYS A 1052 -17.65 -37.20 17.45
C LYS A 1052 -18.68 -36.14 17.03
N ASP A 1053 -19.84 -36.10 17.69
CA ASP A 1053 -20.92 -35.15 17.42
C ASP A 1053 -20.87 -33.90 18.32
N GLY A 1054 -19.91 -33.83 19.26
CA GLY A 1054 -19.74 -32.71 20.19
C GLY A 1054 -20.86 -32.58 21.24
N LYS A 1055 -21.62 -33.65 21.51
CA LYS A 1055 -22.82 -33.63 22.37
C LYS A 1055 -22.62 -34.24 23.75
N LYS A 1056 -21.63 -35.13 23.91
CA LYS A 1056 -21.37 -35.81 25.18
C LYS A 1056 -19.90 -35.70 25.57
N LEU A 1057 -19.67 -35.30 26.82
CA LEU A 1057 -18.34 -35.29 27.40
C LEU A 1057 -18.06 -36.60 28.16
N LYS A 1058 -16.98 -37.30 27.79
CA LYS A 1058 -16.48 -38.45 28.55
C LYS A 1058 -15.31 -38.03 29.42
N VAL A 1059 -15.55 -37.85 30.72
CA VAL A 1059 -14.52 -37.45 31.68
C VAL A 1059 -13.78 -38.66 32.25
N SER A 1060 -12.46 -38.71 32.05
CA SER A 1060 -11.60 -39.76 32.59
C SER A 1060 -11.30 -39.55 34.08
N LYS A 1061 -11.18 -40.65 34.83
CA LYS A 1061 -10.63 -40.65 36.20
C LYS A 1061 -9.10 -40.48 36.24
N ASN A 1062 -8.43 -40.76 35.12
CA ASN A 1062 -6.98 -40.62 34.96
C ASN A 1062 -6.65 -39.39 34.12
N VAL A 1063 -5.49 -38.77 34.39
CA VAL A 1063 -4.93 -37.67 33.59
C VAL A 1063 -4.05 -38.27 32.49
N ASN A 1064 -4.36 -37.99 31.22
CA ASN A 1064 -3.53 -38.36 30.08
C ASN A 1064 -3.04 -37.08 29.40
N LEU A 1065 -1.79 -36.69 29.67
CA LEU A 1065 -1.27 -35.38 29.30
C LEU A 1065 -0.43 -35.48 28.02
N GLY A 1066 -0.86 -34.81 26.96
CA GLY A 1066 -0.08 -34.66 25.73
C GLY A 1066 0.96 -33.55 25.86
N PHE A 1067 2.11 -33.70 25.23
CA PHE A 1067 3.08 -32.62 25.11
C PHE A 1067 3.75 -32.61 23.74
N ALA A 1068 4.09 -31.42 23.24
CA ALA A 1068 4.75 -31.26 21.96
C ALA A 1068 6.25 -31.65 22.04
N ALA A 1069 6.72 -32.46 21.10
CA ALA A 1069 8.13 -32.83 20.96
C ALA A 1069 8.51 -32.87 19.47
N ILE A 1070 9.71 -32.37 19.17
CA ILE A 1070 10.23 -32.28 17.79
C ILE A 1070 11.27 -33.39 17.57
N ASN A 1071 11.21 -34.03 16.41
CA ASN A 1071 12.25 -34.94 15.94
C ASN A 1071 13.46 -34.11 15.45
N GLN A 1072 14.64 -34.37 16.00
CA GLN A 1072 15.84 -33.58 15.72
C GLN A 1072 16.43 -33.81 14.32
N LEU A 1073 16.03 -34.88 13.63
CA LEU A 1073 16.56 -35.22 12.31
C LEU A 1073 15.78 -34.56 11.17
N ASN A 1074 14.47 -34.35 11.33
CA ASN A 1074 13.59 -33.86 10.26
C ASN A 1074 12.64 -32.73 10.67
N GLU A 1075 12.79 -32.20 11.89
CA GLU A 1075 11.98 -31.13 12.48
C GLU A 1075 10.47 -31.42 12.59
N ASP A 1076 10.06 -32.68 12.46
CA ASP A 1076 8.66 -33.08 12.57
C ASP A 1076 8.13 -32.94 14.00
N LEU A 1077 6.91 -32.41 14.13
CA LEU A 1077 6.23 -32.20 15.39
C LEU A 1077 5.33 -33.39 15.75
N TYR A 1078 5.59 -34.00 16.91
CA TYR A 1078 4.79 -35.08 17.49
C TYR A 1078 4.16 -34.65 18.82
N THR A 1079 3.05 -35.31 19.20
CA THR A 1079 2.37 -35.10 20.50
C THR A 1079 2.32 -36.40 21.32
N PRO A 1080 3.44 -36.85 21.93
CA PRO A 1080 3.44 -37.96 22.86
C PRO A 1080 2.54 -37.73 24.08
N VAL A 1081 1.99 -38.82 24.63
CA VAL A 1081 1.02 -38.80 25.73
C VAL A 1081 1.56 -39.50 26.98
N VAL A 1082 1.68 -38.75 28.08
CA VAL A 1082 1.93 -39.31 29.41
C VAL A 1082 0.63 -39.86 29.98
N ARG A 1083 0.43 -41.17 29.85
CA ARG A 1083 -0.78 -41.85 30.34
C ARG A 1083 -0.77 -41.99 31.86
N ASN A 1084 -1.94 -41.83 32.47
CA ASN A 1084 -2.15 -41.96 33.92
C ASN A 1084 -1.16 -41.11 34.74
N ALA A 1085 -0.88 -39.88 34.30
CA ALA A 1085 0.07 -38.96 34.92
C ALA A 1085 -0.20 -38.72 36.42
N ASN A 1086 -1.46 -38.84 36.85
CA ASN A 1086 -1.87 -38.71 38.24
C ASN A 1086 -1.45 -39.87 39.16
N LYS A 1087 -0.98 -41.00 38.60
CA LYS A 1087 -0.50 -42.17 39.36
C LYS A 1087 1.03 -42.19 39.55
N LEU A 1088 1.75 -41.29 38.90
CA LEU A 1088 3.20 -41.21 38.97
C LEU A 1088 3.64 -40.25 40.08
N ASN A 1089 4.74 -40.55 40.77
CA ASN A 1089 5.45 -39.53 41.54
C ASN A 1089 6.25 -38.61 40.61
N PHE A 1090 6.80 -37.51 41.13
CA PHE A 1090 7.45 -36.49 40.29
C PHE A 1090 8.64 -37.03 39.48
N ILE A 1091 9.46 -37.92 40.07
CA ILE A 1091 10.61 -38.52 39.38
C ILE A 1091 10.15 -39.48 38.29
N GLN A 1092 9.22 -40.39 38.59
CA GLN A 1092 8.63 -41.31 37.61
C GLN A 1092 7.95 -40.57 36.45
N PHE A 1093 7.34 -39.42 36.75
CA PHE A 1093 6.74 -38.56 35.74
C PHE A 1093 7.81 -37.97 34.81
N CYS A 1094 8.88 -37.41 35.36
CA CYS A 1094 10.00 -36.87 34.59
C CYS A 1094 10.68 -37.96 33.74
N GLU A 1095 10.92 -39.15 34.30
CA GLU A 1095 11.42 -40.31 33.55
C GLU A 1095 10.55 -40.63 32.33
N LYS A 1096 9.22 -40.63 32.53
CA LYS A 1096 8.29 -40.94 31.45
C LYS A 1096 8.29 -39.88 30.36
N VAL A 1097 8.36 -38.60 30.71
CA VAL A 1097 8.47 -37.49 29.75
C VAL A 1097 9.81 -37.54 29.00
N ASN A 1098 10.93 -37.76 29.71
CA ASN A 1098 12.24 -37.90 29.10
C ASN A 1098 12.30 -39.09 28.13
N SER A 1099 11.77 -40.25 28.52
CA SER A 1099 11.71 -41.45 27.66
C SER A 1099 10.89 -41.23 26.40
N LEU A 1100 9.71 -40.62 26.52
CA LEU A 1100 8.88 -40.29 25.35
C LEU A 1100 9.55 -39.24 24.44
N SER A 1101 10.22 -38.24 25.03
CA SER A 1101 10.97 -37.23 24.29
C SER A 1101 12.14 -37.86 23.52
N GLN A 1102 12.88 -38.78 24.15
CA GLN A 1102 13.97 -39.51 23.48
C GLN A 1102 13.44 -40.37 22.33
N LYS A 1103 12.34 -41.09 22.51
CA LYS A 1103 11.70 -41.84 21.43
C LYS A 1103 11.33 -40.94 20.25
N VAL A 1104 10.79 -39.73 20.49
CA VAL A 1104 10.49 -38.78 19.41
C VAL A 1104 11.77 -38.30 18.72
N ARG A 1105 12.81 -37.93 19.49
CA ARG A 1105 14.11 -37.49 18.93
C ARG A 1105 14.80 -38.57 18.11
N ASN A 1106 14.67 -39.82 18.52
CA ASN A 1106 15.27 -40.99 17.85
C ASN A 1106 14.36 -41.58 16.75
N ASN A 1107 13.18 -41.00 16.52
CA ASN A 1107 12.17 -41.51 15.58
C ASN A 1107 11.64 -42.94 15.90
N GLU A 1108 11.59 -43.30 17.19
CA GLU A 1108 11.16 -44.61 17.71
C GLU A 1108 9.74 -44.56 18.32
N ILE A 1109 9.02 -43.44 18.16
CA ILE A 1109 7.70 -43.23 18.76
C ILE A 1109 6.63 -44.09 18.08
N LYS A 1110 5.85 -44.84 18.87
CA LYS A 1110 4.79 -45.71 18.35
C LYS A 1110 3.45 -44.99 18.32
N LEU A 1111 2.52 -45.46 17.48
CA LEU A 1111 1.18 -44.89 17.37
C LEU A 1111 0.43 -44.86 18.73
N ASP A 1112 0.60 -45.91 19.54
CA ASP A 1112 0.02 -46.00 20.88
C ASP A 1112 0.54 -44.94 21.85
N ASP A 1113 1.76 -44.43 21.64
CA ASP A 1113 2.37 -43.37 22.44
C ASP A 1113 1.79 -41.98 22.09
N LEU A 1114 1.06 -41.84 20.96
CA LEU A 1114 0.53 -40.57 20.43
C LEU A 1114 -0.98 -40.37 20.63
N GLN A 1115 -1.72 -41.39 21.09
CA GLN A 1115 -3.19 -41.36 21.15
C GLN A 1115 -3.75 -41.14 22.55
N GLY A 1116 -4.88 -40.43 22.64
CA GLY A 1116 -5.71 -40.38 23.86
C GLY A 1116 -5.27 -39.38 24.93
N ALA A 1117 -4.60 -38.29 24.53
CA ALA A 1117 -4.42 -37.12 25.39
C ALA A 1117 -5.78 -36.45 25.67
N THR A 1118 -5.95 -35.97 26.90
CA THR A 1118 -7.12 -35.19 27.33
C THR A 1118 -6.89 -33.68 27.27
N LEU A 1119 -5.63 -33.28 27.43
CA LEU A 1119 -5.15 -31.90 27.29
C LEU A 1119 -3.71 -31.96 26.75
N THR A 1120 -3.31 -30.98 25.94
CA THR A 1120 -1.96 -30.92 25.36
C THR A 1120 -1.23 -29.65 25.78
N VAL A 1121 0.07 -29.74 26.03
CA VAL A 1121 0.94 -28.58 26.29
C VAL A 1121 1.98 -28.47 25.17
N THR A 1122 2.05 -27.30 24.53
CA THR A 1122 3.11 -26.96 23.58
C THR A 1122 4.02 -25.89 24.15
N ASN A 1123 5.33 -26.09 24.03
CA ASN A 1123 6.33 -25.15 24.51
C ASN A 1123 7.12 -24.59 23.32
N VAL A 1124 6.87 -23.33 22.99
CA VAL A 1124 7.56 -22.62 21.89
C VAL A 1124 8.79 -21.84 22.36
N GLY A 1125 8.97 -21.74 23.69
CA GLY A 1125 10.00 -20.92 24.32
C GLY A 1125 11.36 -21.58 24.53
N PHE A 1126 11.47 -22.90 24.35
CA PHE A 1126 12.71 -23.64 24.62
C PHE A 1126 13.87 -23.30 23.66
N ALA A 1127 13.57 -22.90 22.41
CA ALA A 1127 14.56 -22.65 21.36
C ALA A 1127 14.56 -21.20 20.83
N THR A 1128 13.73 -20.32 21.38
CA THR A 1128 13.52 -18.95 20.86
C THR A 1128 13.42 -17.92 22.00
N LYS A 1129 13.42 -16.62 21.68
CA LYS A 1129 13.06 -15.53 22.62
C LYS A 1129 11.58 -15.13 22.51
N VAL A 1130 10.72 -16.04 22.08
CA VAL A 1130 9.29 -15.77 21.87
C VAL A 1130 8.56 -15.73 23.20
N LYS A 1131 7.89 -14.60 23.48
CA LYS A 1131 7.19 -14.35 24.75
C LYS A 1131 6.06 -15.35 25.02
N THR A 1132 5.24 -15.69 24.03
CA THR A 1132 4.16 -16.69 24.13
C THR A 1132 3.71 -17.11 22.72
N GLY A 1133 2.95 -18.20 22.61
CA GLY A 1133 2.32 -18.66 21.37
C GLY A 1133 0.88 -19.08 21.61
N THR A 1134 0.03 -18.96 20.59
CA THR A 1134 -1.39 -19.36 20.65
C THR A 1134 -1.59 -20.69 19.91
N PRO A 1135 -1.71 -21.82 20.62
CA PRO A 1135 -2.02 -23.10 19.98
C PRO A 1135 -3.47 -23.15 19.48
N PHE A 1136 -3.79 -24.12 18.63
CA PHE A 1136 -5.17 -24.51 18.35
C PHE A 1136 -5.59 -25.66 19.27
N VAL A 1137 -6.89 -25.87 19.48
CA VAL A 1137 -7.39 -26.99 20.29
C VAL A 1137 -7.42 -28.24 19.42
N ILE A 1138 -6.71 -29.31 19.79
CA ILE A 1138 -6.75 -30.57 19.05
C ILE A 1138 -8.20 -31.12 19.08
N PRO A 1139 -8.86 -31.35 17.93
CA PRO A 1139 -10.25 -31.78 17.88
C PRO A 1139 -10.54 -32.98 18.79
N GLY A 1140 -11.52 -32.83 19.68
CA GLY A 1140 -11.91 -33.82 20.69
C GLY A 1140 -11.33 -33.55 22.09
N GLN A 1141 -10.21 -32.83 22.22
CA GLN A 1141 -9.72 -32.31 23.51
C GLN A 1141 -10.46 -31.01 23.87
N LEU A 1142 -10.44 -30.64 25.16
CA LEU A 1142 -11.11 -29.41 25.62
C LEU A 1142 -10.20 -28.19 25.73
N GLY A 1143 -8.88 -28.38 25.61
CA GLY A 1143 -7.96 -27.27 25.60
C GLY A 1143 -6.51 -27.66 25.29
N MET A 1144 -5.72 -26.65 24.93
CA MET A 1144 -4.30 -26.75 24.69
C MET A 1144 -3.59 -25.54 25.31
N ILE A 1145 -2.46 -25.79 25.97
CA ILE A 1145 -1.67 -24.77 26.66
C ILE A 1145 -0.43 -24.44 25.82
N GLY A 1146 -0.26 -23.17 25.47
CA GLY A 1146 0.96 -22.61 24.91
C GLY A 1146 1.85 -22.03 26.00
N VAL A 1147 3.13 -22.36 25.96
CA VAL A 1147 4.15 -21.91 26.91
C VAL A 1147 5.24 -21.17 26.15
N GLY A 1148 5.56 -19.96 26.60
CA GLY A 1148 6.61 -19.12 26.02
C GLY A 1148 7.98 -19.27 26.68
N SER A 1149 8.91 -18.37 26.35
CA SER A 1149 10.24 -18.33 26.97
C SER A 1149 10.18 -17.72 28.36
N ILE A 1150 10.98 -18.25 29.29
CA ILE A 1150 11.22 -17.55 30.56
C ILE A 1150 12.07 -16.32 30.26
N MET A 1151 11.55 -15.15 30.57
CA MET A 1151 12.24 -13.88 30.40
C MET A 1151 12.53 -13.25 31.74
N ASN A 1152 13.73 -12.68 31.88
CA ASN A 1152 14.04 -11.84 33.02
C ASN A 1152 13.34 -10.48 32.81
N LEU A 1153 12.23 -10.26 33.52
CA LEU A 1153 11.41 -9.06 33.41
C LEU A 1153 11.34 -8.33 34.75
N PRO A 1154 11.36 -6.99 34.77
CA PRO A 1154 11.11 -6.23 35.98
C PRO A 1154 9.66 -6.44 36.43
N ARG A 1155 9.45 -6.88 37.67
CA ARG A 1155 8.12 -7.08 38.27
C ARG A 1155 7.98 -6.35 39.59
N PHE A 1156 6.77 -5.83 39.82
CA PHE A 1156 6.41 -5.21 41.08
C PHE A 1156 6.00 -6.29 42.07
N VAL A 1157 6.81 -6.52 43.11
CA VAL A 1157 6.54 -7.46 44.20
C VAL A 1157 6.72 -6.70 45.51
N ASP A 1158 5.67 -6.67 46.34
CA ASP A 1158 5.66 -6.01 47.65
C ASP A 1158 6.17 -4.55 47.66
N GLY A 1159 5.74 -3.75 46.69
CA GLY A 1159 6.12 -2.33 46.63
C GLY A 1159 7.43 -2.03 45.90
N MET A 1160 8.17 -3.06 45.46
CA MET A 1160 9.49 -2.92 44.84
C MET A 1160 9.52 -3.53 43.44
N ILE A 1161 10.29 -2.93 42.53
CA ILE A 1161 10.57 -3.54 41.22
C ILE A 1161 11.78 -4.45 41.37
N ILE A 1162 11.57 -5.75 41.31
CA ILE A 1162 12.64 -6.75 41.33
C ILE A 1162 12.70 -7.49 39.97
N PRO A 1163 13.90 -7.87 39.49
CA PRO A 1163 13.99 -8.74 38.33
C PRO A 1163 13.40 -10.11 38.69
N CYS A 1164 12.35 -10.51 37.96
CA CYS A 1164 11.75 -11.83 38.08
C CYS A 1164 11.91 -12.58 36.77
N ASN A 1165 12.21 -13.86 36.87
CA ASN A 1165 12.11 -14.75 35.73
C ASN A 1165 10.63 -15.07 35.55
N VAL A 1166 10.04 -14.57 34.47
CA VAL A 1166 8.60 -14.67 34.21
C VAL A 1166 8.34 -15.49 32.96
N LEU A 1167 7.34 -16.35 33.07
CA LEU A 1167 6.85 -17.23 32.02
C LEU A 1167 5.42 -16.88 31.68
N ASP A 1168 5.10 -16.76 30.40
CA ASP A 1168 3.71 -16.64 29.97
C ASP A 1168 3.13 -18.01 29.65
N ILE A 1169 1.92 -18.25 30.15
CA ILE A 1169 1.11 -19.44 29.87
C ILE A 1169 -0.21 -18.99 29.23
N ASN A 1170 -0.50 -19.53 28.06
CA ASN A 1170 -1.70 -19.23 27.28
C ASN A 1170 -2.56 -20.50 27.16
N LEU A 1171 -3.79 -20.47 27.65
CA LEU A 1171 -4.75 -21.56 27.51
C LEU A 1171 -5.73 -21.22 26.39
N VAL A 1172 -5.80 -22.10 25.39
CA VAL A 1172 -6.85 -22.07 24.37
C VAL A 1172 -7.80 -23.23 24.64
N PHE A 1173 -9.10 -22.95 24.74
CA PHE A 1173 -10.10 -23.95 25.16
C PHE A 1173 -11.36 -23.92 24.29
N ASP A 1174 -12.10 -25.02 24.29
CA ASP A 1174 -13.39 -25.14 23.60
C ASP A 1174 -14.51 -24.47 24.41
N HIS A 1175 -15.02 -23.36 23.88
CA HIS A 1175 -16.02 -22.52 24.54
C HIS A 1175 -17.40 -23.18 24.65
N ARG A 1176 -17.63 -24.33 24.00
CA ARG A 1176 -18.86 -25.13 24.23
C ARG A 1176 -18.89 -25.73 25.63
N MET A 1177 -17.72 -26.05 26.19
CA MET A 1177 -17.61 -26.74 27.49
C MET A 1177 -17.13 -25.85 28.62
N HIS A 1178 -16.23 -24.92 28.33
CA HIS A 1178 -15.69 -24.01 29.35
C HIS A 1178 -16.02 -22.56 28.98
N ASN A 1179 -16.24 -21.73 30.00
CA ASN A 1179 -16.37 -20.29 29.83
C ASN A 1179 -15.11 -19.60 30.39
N GLY A 1180 -15.01 -18.28 30.23
CA GLY A 1180 -13.88 -17.50 30.73
C GLY A 1180 -13.60 -17.69 32.23
N SER A 1181 -14.61 -17.89 33.07
CA SER A 1181 -14.43 -18.10 34.51
C SER A 1181 -13.82 -19.47 34.83
N HIS A 1182 -14.32 -20.55 34.22
CA HIS A 1182 -13.78 -21.89 34.40
C HIS A 1182 -12.35 -22.00 33.88
N ALA A 1183 -12.08 -21.43 32.70
CA ALA A 1183 -10.75 -21.43 32.11
C ALA A 1183 -9.76 -20.60 32.93
N THR A 1184 -10.16 -19.41 33.41
CA THR A 1184 -9.30 -18.55 34.24
C THR A 1184 -8.94 -19.24 35.55
N ARG A 1185 -9.89 -19.94 36.18
CA ARG A 1185 -9.61 -20.71 37.41
C ARG A 1185 -8.60 -21.82 37.18
N PHE A 1186 -8.73 -22.59 36.09
CA PHE A 1186 -7.77 -23.64 35.76
C PHE A 1186 -6.37 -23.06 35.51
N LEU A 1187 -6.28 -21.93 34.81
CA LEU A 1187 -5.02 -21.25 34.53
C LEU A 1187 -4.39 -20.66 35.80
N GLU A 1188 -5.20 -20.09 36.69
CA GLU A 1188 -4.75 -19.60 38.01
C GLU A 1188 -4.27 -20.74 38.92
N ASP A 1189 -4.93 -21.90 38.91
CA ASP A 1189 -4.42 -23.06 39.67
C ASP A 1189 -3.05 -23.50 39.18
N ILE A 1190 -2.84 -23.55 37.85
CA ILE A 1190 -1.52 -23.86 37.26
C ILE A 1190 -0.47 -22.83 37.72
N ARG A 1191 -0.80 -21.54 37.64
CA ARG A 1191 0.07 -20.44 38.09
C ARG A 1191 0.41 -20.59 39.57
N LEU A 1192 -0.59 -20.75 40.44
CA LEU A 1192 -0.39 -20.90 41.87
C LEU A 1192 0.47 -22.12 42.19
N TYR A 1193 0.24 -23.27 41.53
CA TYR A 1193 1.11 -24.44 41.68
C TYR A 1193 2.56 -24.12 41.32
N LEU A 1194 2.81 -23.45 40.18
CA LEU A 1194 4.16 -23.08 39.74
C LEU A 1194 4.84 -22.08 40.68
N GLU A 1195 4.13 -21.06 41.16
CA GLU A 1195 4.70 -20.02 42.03
C GLU A 1195 4.96 -20.54 43.46
N THR A 1196 4.15 -21.50 43.94
CA THR A 1196 4.21 -21.96 45.34
C THR A 1196 4.94 -23.28 45.56
N MET A 1197 5.04 -24.16 44.55
CA MET A 1197 5.64 -25.49 44.75
C MET A 1197 7.09 -25.44 45.26
N ASP A 1198 7.51 -26.53 45.92
CA ASP A 1198 8.88 -26.74 46.38
C ASP A 1198 9.41 -28.03 45.77
N LEU A 1199 10.39 -27.91 44.88
CA LEU A 1199 10.99 -29.06 44.21
C LEU A 1199 11.67 -30.01 45.20
N ASN A 1200 12.23 -29.51 46.31
CA ASN A 1200 12.85 -30.39 47.30
C ASN A 1200 11.85 -31.36 47.92
N THR A 1201 10.64 -30.90 48.22
CA THR A 1201 9.56 -31.73 48.79
C THR A 1201 8.97 -32.72 47.78
N LEU A 1202 9.04 -32.42 46.48
CA LEU A 1202 8.56 -33.34 45.44
C LEU A 1202 9.56 -34.45 45.12
N ILE A 1203 10.85 -34.22 45.40
CA ILE A 1203 11.96 -35.15 45.11
C ILE A 1203 12.25 -36.08 46.30
N ASN A 1204 12.11 -35.57 47.52
CA ASN A 1204 12.21 -36.34 48.76
C ASN A 1204 10.91 -37.10 49.03
#